data_AF-A0A536AXB5-F1
#
_entry.id   AF-A0A536AXB5-F1
#
_cell.length_a   1.000
_cell.length_b   1.000
_cell.length_c   1.000
_cell.angle_alpha   90.00
_cell.angle_beta   90.00
_cell.angle_gamma   90.00
#
_symmetry.space_group_name_H-M   'P 1'
#
loop_
_entity.id
_entity.type
_entity.pdbx_description
1 polymer ?
#
loop_
_entity_poly.entity_id
_entity_poly.type
_entity_poly.pdbx_seq_one_letter_code
_entity_poly.pdbx_strand_id
1 'polypeptide(L)'
;MARHLWWSAAVLVAAVACSTQTAAPAWKSFSSAEYGYSISYPPGWYDLGSFGAPAGEHYFSNRKDIGSPVEMRPADTSHLRPTASPLPDAAGVRHGWDGDPGHRPGRVPLLRTARRGERDQGPHRRCVRLRPCDQAGERPGPLRVPAVWAVRRRGRLVVPAGQPGGRCALVRLVRLAGGRGRTGQRLGPDQRQRDPRAGAARVSVRAAGPLHLRRRAHRGRGAGGGAGPAVRGGRPHVITQTTPPAADPESRLRPARYGVAITVTALVILALVASSILNYVYLDTIPARASLYGLLAVALITLGTYILVRAFDRDRATRRVHLIRAAVLIGLGVLLWLLVIDVFVFTQSAGPGVAVVCALACLPTTAFGLFVVRRMDRNHKEPWRLVLVAAAWGAIVATSLVVWGETLWESSAQHALVPGPGLDTSLAFMAGILEELAKGVAVLLLFLVMRDQFDDVVDGIVYGAAVGLGFNFLESVSYMTNLYSIYLPEGNGVFAAGIQWYGRQALGLFFGHATYTAYIGAGVGIARQLPGMRHKVLAIVAGFIVAISAHFSWDAWATIFPIQNSLFGIVEVHLRTLVMTGPFTAGVIALLLFGIRYEGQNLVEQMRKEAATGQGAILPEDVAILSSPWQRLKQRLQAFSRAGLKGYLELSRLQTAQLDLAMERWHRERKEIDTPLEAEQRLRERVIQLRHWVAAG
;
A
#
# COMPACT_ATOMS: atom_id res chain seq x y z
N MET A 1 -32.41 -28.57 -9.24
CA MET A 1 -32.94 -27.28 -9.74
C MET A 1 -31.98 -26.09 -9.58
N ALA A 2 -31.28 -25.88 -8.46
CA ALA A 2 -30.48 -24.66 -8.22
C ALA A 2 -29.32 -24.36 -9.20
N ARG A 3 -28.78 -25.34 -9.94
CA ARG A 3 -27.66 -25.13 -10.89
C ARG A 3 -28.06 -24.55 -12.25
N HIS A 4 -29.33 -24.62 -12.66
CA HIS A 4 -29.76 -24.10 -13.97
C HIS A 4 -30.07 -22.59 -13.94
N LEU A 5 -30.51 -22.05 -12.79
CA LEU A 5 -30.86 -20.62 -12.65
C LEU A 5 -29.67 -19.68 -12.92
N TRP A 6 -28.46 -20.06 -12.52
CA TRP A 6 -27.24 -19.26 -12.76
C TRP A 6 -26.82 -19.24 -14.23
N TRP A 7 -26.99 -20.36 -14.97
CA TRP A 7 -26.73 -20.40 -16.41
C TRP A 7 -27.81 -19.67 -17.21
N SER A 8 -29.08 -19.79 -16.83
CA SER A 8 -30.17 -19.07 -17.51
C SER A 8 -30.04 -17.55 -17.38
N ALA A 9 -29.55 -17.02 -16.24
CA ALA A 9 -29.30 -15.60 -16.08
C ALA A 9 -28.16 -15.09 -17.01
N ALA A 10 -27.05 -15.83 -17.10
CA ALA A 10 -25.94 -15.48 -17.99
C ALA A 10 -26.36 -15.51 -19.48
N VAL A 11 -27.20 -16.46 -19.87
CA VAL A 11 -27.73 -16.55 -21.25
C VAL A 11 -28.75 -15.44 -21.55
N LEU A 12 -29.56 -15.02 -20.56
CA LEU A 12 -30.48 -13.88 -20.75
C LEU A 12 -29.73 -12.56 -20.94
N VAL A 13 -28.65 -12.34 -20.18
CA VAL A 13 -27.79 -11.14 -20.32
C VAL A 13 -27.13 -11.12 -21.70
N ALA A 14 -26.65 -12.26 -22.21
CA ALA A 14 -26.12 -12.38 -23.56
C ALA A 14 -27.17 -12.15 -24.67
N ALA A 15 -28.44 -12.53 -24.43
CA ALA A 15 -29.52 -12.32 -25.38
C ALA A 15 -29.99 -10.85 -25.45
N VAL A 16 -30.05 -10.14 -24.31
CA VAL A 16 -30.43 -8.71 -24.27
C VAL A 16 -29.32 -7.81 -24.82
N ALA A 17 -28.06 -8.21 -24.72
CA ALA A 17 -26.93 -7.48 -25.33
C ALA A 17 -26.89 -7.54 -26.88
N CYS A 18 -27.75 -8.34 -27.53
CA CYS A 18 -27.68 -8.62 -28.97
C CYS A 18 -28.69 -7.83 -29.84
N SER A 19 -29.47 -6.91 -29.24
CA SER A 19 -30.56 -6.19 -29.94
C SER A 19 -30.33 -4.69 -30.16
N THR A 20 -29.20 -4.12 -29.74
CA THR A 20 -28.82 -2.74 -30.07
C THR A 20 -27.80 -2.70 -31.22
N GLN A 21 -28.31 -2.83 -32.46
CA GLN A 21 -27.58 -2.33 -33.63
C GLN A 21 -27.47 -0.80 -33.53
N THR A 22 -26.41 -0.33 -32.89
CA THR A 22 -25.93 1.03 -33.11
C THR A 22 -25.52 1.14 -34.57
N ALA A 23 -26.21 2.00 -35.33
CA ALA A 23 -25.81 2.30 -36.69
C ALA A 23 -24.38 2.85 -36.65
N ALA A 24 -23.45 2.16 -37.31
CA ALA A 24 -22.08 2.63 -37.39
C ALA A 24 -22.07 4.04 -38.01
N PRO A 25 -21.25 4.98 -37.48
CA PRO A 25 -21.16 6.32 -38.06
C PRO A 25 -20.81 6.19 -39.54
N ALA A 26 -21.53 6.89 -40.42
CA ALA A 26 -21.30 6.83 -41.85
C ALA A 26 -19.98 7.53 -42.22
N TRP A 27 -18.87 6.78 -42.18
CA TRP A 27 -17.55 7.24 -42.62
C TRP A 27 -17.64 7.69 -44.08
N LYS A 28 -17.12 8.89 -44.35
CA LYS A 28 -16.94 9.39 -45.71
C LYS A 28 -15.63 8.85 -46.26
N SER A 29 -15.52 8.70 -47.58
CA SER A 29 -14.27 8.30 -48.23
C SER A 29 -13.89 9.26 -49.35
N PHE A 30 -12.60 9.55 -49.44
CA PHE A 30 -11.96 10.21 -50.58
C PHE A 30 -11.12 9.18 -51.34
N SER A 31 -11.09 9.26 -52.67
CA SER A 31 -10.27 8.39 -53.52
C SER A 31 -9.60 9.18 -54.62
N SER A 32 -8.26 9.14 -54.69
CA SER A 32 -7.50 9.76 -55.77
C SER A 32 -7.34 8.77 -56.92
N ALA A 33 -7.93 9.09 -58.08
CA ALA A 33 -7.73 8.30 -59.30
C ALA A 33 -6.31 8.47 -59.89
N GLU A 34 -5.65 9.59 -59.62
CA GLU A 34 -4.30 9.92 -60.10
C GLU A 34 -3.21 9.13 -59.34
N TYR A 35 -3.37 8.98 -58.02
CA TYR A 35 -2.40 8.31 -57.14
C TYR A 35 -2.85 6.94 -56.62
N GLY A 36 -4.06 6.49 -56.99
CA GLY A 36 -4.54 5.13 -56.76
C GLY A 36 -4.85 4.75 -55.30
N TYR A 37 -5.03 5.72 -54.40
CA TYR A 37 -5.32 5.48 -52.98
C TYR A 37 -6.71 5.98 -52.57
N SER A 38 -7.24 5.45 -51.46
CA SER A 38 -8.42 6.00 -50.78
C SER A 38 -8.21 6.11 -49.27
N ILE A 39 -8.87 7.10 -48.66
CA ILE A 39 -8.82 7.41 -47.23
C ILE A 39 -10.27 7.58 -46.74
N SER A 40 -10.60 6.92 -45.63
CA SER A 40 -11.89 7.08 -44.94
C SER A 40 -11.73 7.99 -43.73
N TYR A 41 -12.69 8.89 -43.51
CA TYR A 41 -12.69 9.86 -42.41
C TYR A 41 -14.06 9.98 -41.70
N PRO A 42 -14.10 10.40 -40.42
CA PRO A 42 -15.34 10.40 -39.63
C PRO A 42 -16.42 11.37 -40.14
N PRO A 43 -17.72 11.04 -39.99
CA PRO A 43 -18.78 12.01 -40.23
C PRO A 43 -18.66 13.18 -39.23
N GLY A 44 -18.51 14.39 -39.76
CA GLY A 44 -18.19 15.60 -39.00
C GLY A 44 -16.87 16.25 -39.42
N TRP A 45 -15.99 15.50 -40.11
CA TRP A 45 -14.83 16.07 -40.78
C TRP A 45 -15.19 16.61 -42.17
N TYR A 46 -14.48 17.66 -42.56
CA TYR A 46 -14.52 18.34 -43.84
C TYR A 46 -13.31 17.92 -44.67
N ASP A 47 -13.57 17.62 -45.94
CA ASP A 47 -12.56 17.59 -46.99
C ASP A 47 -12.26 19.05 -47.36
N LEU A 48 -10.99 19.44 -47.26
CA LEU A 48 -10.51 20.80 -47.50
C LEU A 48 -9.73 20.94 -48.83
N GLY A 49 -9.65 19.87 -49.64
CA GLY A 49 -8.89 19.87 -50.88
C GLY A 49 -7.36 19.94 -50.67
N SER A 50 -6.64 20.37 -51.70
CA SER A 50 -5.17 20.50 -51.68
C SER A 50 -4.66 21.86 -51.20
N PHE A 51 -5.52 22.85 -50.97
CA PHE A 51 -5.13 24.25 -50.66
C PHE A 51 -4.07 24.86 -51.60
N GLY A 52 -4.04 24.44 -52.87
CA GLY A 52 -3.04 24.92 -53.83
C GLY A 52 -1.63 24.32 -53.65
N ALA A 53 -1.48 23.31 -52.78
CA ALA A 53 -0.27 22.50 -52.71
C ALA A 53 -0.05 21.70 -54.02
N PRO A 54 1.19 21.27 -54.32
CA PRO A 54 1.49 20.44 -55.49
C PRO A 54 0.65 19.14 -55.53
N ALA A 55 0.42 18.63 -56.73
CA ALA A 55 -0.37 17.41 -56.94
C ALA A 55 0.16 16.23 -56.09
N GLY A 56 -0.72 15.68 -55.24
CA GLY A 56 -0.42 14.59 -54.31
C GLY A 56 -0.89 14.85 -52.87
N GLU A 57 -0.98 16.10 -52.43
CA GLU A 57 -1.41 16.47 -51.07
C GLU A 57 -2.90 16.85 -51.00
N HIS A 58 -3.60 16.37 -49.97
CA HIS A 58 -5.04 16.56 -49.77
C HIS A 58 -5.37 16.54 -48.27
N TYR A 59 -6.16 17.51 -47.80
CA TYR A 59 -6.29 17.83 -46.37
C TYR A 59 -7.70 17.58 -45.83
N PHE A 60 -7.79 17.08 -44.59
CA PHE A 60 -9.05 16.81 -43.88
C PHE A 60 -9.01 17.40 -42.46
N SER A 61 -10.15 17.90 -41.97
CA SER A 61 -10.21 18.61 -40.68
C SER A 61 -11.56 18.49 -39.99
N ASN A 62 -11.59 18.56 -38.66
CA ASN A 62 -12.83 18.67 -37.87
C ASN A 62 -13.41 20.11 -37.80
N ARG A 63 -12.74 21.10 -38.42
CA ARG A 63 -13.21 22.49 -38.60
C ARG A 63 -13.08 22.89 -40.06
N LYS A 64 -14.08 23.61 -40.57
CA LYS A 64 -14.19 23.99 -41.99
C LYS A 64 -13.23 25.12 -42.41
N ASP A 65 -12.98 26.05 -41.50
CA ASP A 65 -12.32 27.33 -41.80
C ASP A 65 -10.86 27.34 -41.30
N ILE A 66 -10.07 26.34 -41.72
CA ILE A 66 -8.64 26.26 -41.44
C ILE A 66 -7.87 26.61 -42.72
N GLY A 67 -6.91 27.55 -42.64
CA GLY A 67 -6.03 27.91 -43.76
C GLY A 67 -4.99 26.84 -44.08
N SER A 68 -4.22 27.05 -45.15
CA SER A 68 -3.15 26.13 -45.55
C SER A 68 -2.09 25.95 -44.43
N PRO A 69 -1.29 24.85 -44.41
CA PRO A 69 -0.21 24.69 -43.43
C PRO A 69 0.83 25.82 -43.45
N VAL A 70 0.91 26.58 -44.55
CA VAL A 70 1.78 27.77 -44.69
C VAL A 70 1.14 29.03 -44.07
N GLU A 71 -0.19 29.06 -43.94
CA GLU A 71 -0.97 30.14 -43.31
C GLU A 71 -1.30 29.89 -41.84
N MET A 72 -0.96 28.73 -41.28
CA MET A 72 -1.03 28.47 -39.83
C MET A 72 0.01 29.30 -39.06
N ARG A 73 -0.23 30.61 -38.97
CA ARG A 73 0.43 31.49 -38.02
C ARG A 73 -0.03 31.17 -36.59
N PRO A 74 0.79 31.49 -35.56
CA PRO A 74 0.46 31.16 -34.18
C PRO A 74 -0.87 31.77 -33.75
N ALA A 75 -1.67 31.00 -33.00
CA ALA A 75 -2.88 31.50 -32.37
C ALA A 75 -2.60 32.66 -31.41
N ASP A 76 -3.60 33.53 -31.23
CA ASP A 76 -3.52 34.79 -30.51
C ASP A 76 -2.79 34.72 -29.16
N THR A 77 -1.71 35.50 -29.06
CA THR A 77 -1.13 35.97 -27.79
C THR A 77 -1.25 37.49 -27.73
N SER A 78 -2.50 37.97 -27.73
CA SER A 78 -2.87 39.39 -27.84
C SER A 78 -3.58 39.97 -26.60
N HIS A 79 -3.22 39.51 -25.40
CA HIS A 79 -3.30 40.31 -24.18
C HIS A 79 -1.95 40.32 -23.46
N LEU A 80 -1.03 41.18 -23.92
CA LEU A 80 0.07 41.86 -23.19
C LEU A 80 1.11 42.45 -24.16
N ARG A 81 0.90 43.71 -24.58
CA ARG A 81 1.96 44.65 -25.00
C ARG A 81 1.58 46.05 -24.51
N PRO A 82 2.56 46.89 -24.16
CA PRO A 82 2.99 47.87 -25.16
C PRO A 82 4.51 48.15 -25.17
N THR A 83 5.11 48.23 -26.35
CA THR A 83 6.28 49.09 -26.62
C THR A 83 6.34 49.55 -28.08
N ALA A 84 6.20 50.87 -28.25
CA ALA A 84 6.91 51.82 -29.12
C ALA A 84 7.34 51.49 -30.57
N SER A 85 7.16 52.49 -31.46
CA SER A 85 8.01 52.89 -32.61
C SER A 85 7.43 54.17 -33.28
N PRO A 86 8.18 54.97 -34.09
CA PRO A 86 9.57 55.43 -33.88
C PRO A 86 9.88 56.89 -34.44
N LEU A 87 11.16 57.31 -34.36
CA LEU A 87 11.87 58.39 -35.12
C LEU A 87 11.59 59.88 -34.76
N PRO A 88 12.49 60.87 -35.09
CA PRO A 88 13.62 60.85 -36.05
C PRO A 88 15.01 61.38 -35.55
N ASP A 89 15.91 61.66 -36.52
CA ASP A 89 17.35 62.00 -36.43
C ASP A 89 17.78 63.24 -35.63
N ALA A 90 19.04 63.23 -35.12
CA ALA A 90 20.03 64.32 -35.26
C ALA A 90 21.43 63.92 -34.71
N ALA A 91 22.49 64.64 -35.11
CA ALA A 91 23.89 64.27 -34.87
C ALA A 91 24.59 65.00 -33.70
N GLY A 92 25.55 64.32 -33.06
CA GLY A 92 26.87 64.92 -32.76
C GLY A 92 27.32 65.15 -31.30
N VAL A 93 28.64 65.03 -31.12
CA VAL A 93 29.52 65.86 -30.25
C VAL A 93 29.88 65.39 -28.80
N ARG A 94 31.19 65.08 -28.62
CA ARG A 94 32.07 65.07 -27.40
C ARG A 94 31.99 63.88 -26.41
N HIS A 95 33.09 63.13 -26.24
CA HIS A 95 34.14 63.17 -25.17
C HIS A 95 33.64 62.67 -23.79
N GLY A 96 34.38 61.85 -23.02
CA GLY A 96 35.72 61.24 -23.19
C GLY A 96 36.20 60.60 -21.87
N TRP A 97 37.46 60.14 -21.81
CA TRP A 97 38.20 59.57 -20.65
C TRP A 97 37.85 58.14 -20.18
N ASP A 98 38.74 57.38 -19.52
CA ASP A 98 40.14 56.98 -19.83
C ASP A 98 40.68 56.00 -18.76
N GLY A 99 41.54 55.04 -19.16
CA GLY A 99 42.43 54.22 -18.29
C GLY A 99 41.78 53.20 -17.33
N ASP A 100 42.47 52.17 -16.82
CA ASP A 100 43.77 51.53 -17.16
C ASP A 100 43.77 50.09 -16.53
N PRO A 101 44.77 49.17 -16.68
CA PRO A 101 44.50 47.74 -16.70
C PRO A 101 45.30 46.89 -15.69
N GLY A 102 45.17 45.57 -15.79
CA GLY A 102 46.28 44.65 -15.49
C GLY A 102 46.03 43.56 -14.44
N HIS A 103 45.91 42.30 -14.90
CA HIS A 103 46.97 41.30 -14.67
C HIS A 103 46.79 40.05 -15.55
N ARG A 104 47.89 39.62 -16.19
CA ARG A 104 48.15 38.29 -16.80
C ARG A 104 49.09 37.50 -15.84
N PRO A 105 49.45 36.20 -16.05
CA PRO A 105 49.38 35.33 -17.25
C PRO A 105 48.80 33.90 -16.98
N GLY A 106 48.75 32.93 -17.91
CA GLY A 106 49.00 32.94 -19.36
C GLY A 106 49.15 31.53 -19.99
N ARG A 107 49.62 31.53 -21.26
CA ARG A 107 50.21 30.41 -22.03
C ARG A 107 49.36 29.21 -22.51
N VAL A 108 48.73 29.41 -23.66
CA VAL A 108 48.86 28.54 -24.88
C VAL A 108 50.35 28.64 -25.37
N PRO A 109 50.96 27.81 -26.27
CA PRO A 109 50.35 27.11 -27.41
C PRO A 109 51.06 25.84 -27.98
N LEU A 110 50.67 25.46 -29.22
CA LEU A 110 51.38 24.68 -30.27
C LEU A 110 51.40 23.13 -30.20
N LEU A 111 51.66 22.38 -31.29
CA LEU A 111 51.13 22.37 -32.68
C LEU A 111 51.94 21.36 -33.53
N ARG A 112 51.26 20.57 -34.39
CA ARG A 112 51.85 19.76 -35.52
C ARG A 112 52.86 18.68 -35.07
N THR A 113 53.18 17.64 -35.86
CA THR A 113 53.18 17.38 -37.33
C THR A 113 52.59 15.96 -37.59
N ALA A 114 52.28 15.42 -38.78
CA ALA A 114 52.01 15.80 -40.18
C ALA A 114 51.75 14.43 -40.87
N ARG A 115 50.60 14.12 -41.50
CA ARG A 115 50.14 14.44 -42.87
C ARG A 115 50.94 13.83 -44.04
N ARG A 116 50.39 12.77 -44.67
CA ARG A 116 50.19 12.52 -46.13
C ARG A 116 49.73 11.06 -46.33
N GLY A 117 48.88 10.67 -47.28
CA GLY A 117 47.96 11.36 -48.21
C GLY A 117 46.75 10.42 -48.48
N GLU A 118 45.77 10.66 -49.36
CA GLU A 118 45.59 11.65 -50.43
C GLU A 118 44.09 11.99 -50.63
N ARG A 119 43.84 13.17 -51.24
CA ARG A 119 42.82 13.53 -52.28
C ARG A 119 41.57 12.63 -52.50
N ASP A 120 40.37 13.13 -52.81
CA ASP A 120 39.84 14.51 -52.89
C ASP A 120 38.29 14.49 -52.97
N GLN A 121 37.65 15.66 -52.81
CA GLN A 121 36.36 16.07 -53.41
C GLN A 121 35.07 15.20 -53.23
N GLY A 122 34.00 15.88 -52.80
CA GLY A 122 32.61 15.58 -53.22
C GLY A 122 31.96 16.88 -53.72
N PRO A 123 30.62 16.99 -53.82
CA PRO A 123 29.61 15.96 -54.08
C PRO A 123 28.72 16.31 -55.30
N HIS A 124 27.95 15.37 -55.89
CA HIS A 124 26.56 15.55 -56.39
C HIS A 124 26.07 14.46 -57.40
N ARG A 125 24.77 14.13 -57.28
CA ARG A 125 23.80 13.73 -58.34
C ARG A 125 24.16 12.59 -59.32
N ARG A 126 23.30 11.54 -59.38
CA ARG A 126 22.29 11.34 -60.46
C ARG A 126 21.44 10.07 -60.28
N CYS A 127 20.28 10.05 -60.93
CA CYS A 127 19.25 9.01 -60.92
C CYS A 127 19.64 7.75 -61.73
N VAL A 128 18.94 6.63 -61.51
CA VAL A 128 18.84 5.51 -62.47
C VAL A 128 17.37 5.08 -62.63
N ARG A 129 17.00 4.72 -63.87
CA ARG A 129 15.63 4.37 -64.33
C ARG A 129 15.27 2.89 -64.08
N LEU A 130 13.97 2.61 -64.08
CA LEU A 130 13.39 1.26 -64.27
C LEU A 130 13.07 0.97 -65.75
N ARG A 131 13.03 -0.31 -66.13
CA ARG A 131 12.30 -0.87 -67.30
C ARG A 131 11.85 -2.33 -67.02
N PRO A 132 10.84 -2.90 -67.73
CA PRO A 132 10.07 -4.07 -67.28
C PRO A 132 10.16 -5.33 -68.17
N CYS A 133 9.57 -6.45 -67.67
CA CYS A 133 9.24 -7.75 -68.31
C CYS A 133 10.46 -8.61 -68.76
N ASP A 134 10.48 -9.95 -68.64
CA ASP A 134 9.47 -10.94 -69.06
C ASP A 134 9.65 -12.37 -68.44
N GLN A 135 8.56 -13.16 -68.54
CA GLN A 135 8.39 -14.63 -68.69
C GLN A 135 9.08 -15.74 -67.83
N ALA A 136 8.19 -16.63 -67.34
CA ALA A 136 8.18 -18.12 -67.37
C ALA A 136 9.32 -19.00 -66.80
N GLY A 137 8.95 -20.06 -66.06
CA GLY A 137 9.88 -21.12 -65.64
C GLY A 137 9.37 -22.11 -64.57
N GLU A 138 8.49 -23.03 -64.96
CA GLU A 138 8.31 -24.43 -64.47
C GLU A 138 8.10 -24.81 -62.98
N ARG A 139 7.32 -25.88 -62.78
CA ARG A 139 7.15 -26.64 -61.51
C ARG A 139 7.95 -27.95 -61.64
N PRO A 140 8.32 -28.65 -60.54
CA PRO A 140 7.36 -29.64 -60.03
C PRO A 140 7.39 -29.93 -58.52
N GLY A 141 6.25 -30.40 -58.02
CA GLY A 141 6.24 -31.60 -57.18
C GLY A 141 6.18 -31.39 -55.65
N PRO A 142 5.50 -32.29 -54.90
CA PRO A 142 5.00 -31.94 -53.57
C PRO A 142 5.75 -32.63 -52.42
N LEU A 143 5.71 -31.96 -51.27
CA LEU A 143 6.06 -32.55 -49.98
C LEU A 143 4.79 -33.15 -49.34
N ARG A 144 4.94 -34.32 -48.68
CA ARG A 144 4.05 -35.00 -47.70
C ARG A 144 3.04 -36.05 -48.19
N VAL A 145 3.15 -37.24 -47.58
CA VAL A 145 2.10 -38.09 -46.96
C VAL A 145 2.82 -38.83 -45.80
N PRO A 146 2.23 -39.25 -44.64
CA PRO A 146 0.81 -39.22 -44.18
C PRO A 146 0.53 -38.19 -43.06
N ALA A 147 -0.68 -37.64 -42.80
CA ALA A 147 -2.08 -37.94 -43.18
C ALA A 147 -2.67 -39.20 -42.49
N VAL A 148 -3.92 -39.34 -42.03
CA VAL A 148 -5.25 -38.65 -42.06
C VAL A 148 -5.86 -38.90 -40.64
N TRP A 149 -6.83 -38.20 -40.03
CA TRP A 149 -8.23 -37.83 -40.36
C TRP A 149 -8.58 -36.50 -39.65
N ALA A 150 -9.20 -35.47 -40.28
CA ALA A 150 -10.54 -35.38 -40.89
C ALA A 150 -11.67 -35.51 -39.84
N VAL A 151 -12.58 -34.53 -39.67
CA VAL A 151 -13.67 -34.15 -40.62
C VAL A 151 -13.96 -32.62 -40.69
N ARG A 152 -14.84 -32.25 -41.65
CA ARG A 152 -15.11 -30.97 -42.36
C ARG A 152 -16.61 -30.60 -42.24
N ARG A 153 -17.18 -29.40 -42.56
CA ARG A 153 -16.73 -28.06 -43.04
C ARG A 153 -17.95 -27.07 -42.99
N ARG A 154 -17.73 -25.76 -42.73
CA ARG A 154 -18.41 -24.54 -43.31
C ARG A 154 -18.84 -23.51 -42.22
N GLY A 155 -18.66 -22.19 -42.40
CA GLY A 155 -18.01 -21.47 -43.51
C GLY A 155 -17.93 -19.94 -43.34
N ARG A 156 -17.36 -19.26 -44.35
CA ARG A 156 -17.08 -17.81 -44.50
C ARG A 156 -16.08 -17.17 -43.51
N LEU A 157 -14.87 -16.91 -44.03
CA LEU A 157 -14.02 -15.84 -43.54
C LEU A 157 -14.59 -14.48 -43.99
N VAL A 158 -14.45 -13.48 -43.13
CA VAL A 158 -14.31 -12.07 -43.51
C VAL A 158 -13.05 -11.57 -42.81
N VAL A 159 -12.13 -10.95 -43.56
CA VAL A 159 -10.95 -10.27 -43.02
C VAL A 159 -10.97 -8.85 -43.56
N PRO A 160 -11.22 -7.82 -42.73
CA PRO A 160 -10.89 -6.45 -43.05
C PRO A 160 -9.41 -6.18 -42.72
N ALA A 161 -8.78 -5.31 -43.52
CA ALA A 161 -7.37 -4.95 -43.37
C ALA A 161 -7.14 -3.88 -42.29
N GLY A 162 -5.94 -3.91 -41.71
CA GLY A 162 -5.33 -2.77 -41.00
C GLY A 162 -3.91 -2.58 -41.52
N GLN A 163 -3.61 -1.39 -42.07
CA GLN A 163 -2.31 -1.05 -42.66
C GLN A 163 -1.37 -0.31 -41.68
N PRO A 164 -0.06 -0.14 -42.01
CA PRO A 164 0.97 0.16 -41.02
C PRO A 164 1.70 1.52 -41.19
N GLY A 165 2.51 1.87 -40.18
CA GLY A 165 3.69 2.75 -40.24
C GLY A 165 4.35 2.82 -38.85
N GLY A 166 5.66 2.72 -38.61
CA GLY A 166 6.87 2.75 -39.46
C GLY A 166 7.69 4.01 -39.12
N ARG A 167 8.98 4.02 -38.76
CA ARG A 167 10.08 3.03 -38.61
C ARG A 167 10.96 3.50 -37.40
N CYS A 168 11.90 2.78 -36.78
CA CYS A 168 12.99 1.95 -37.30
C CYS A 168 13.51 0.95 -36.23
N ALA A 169 13.72 -0.31 -36.59
CA ALA A 169 14.87 -1.12 -36.17
C ALA A 169 14.92 -2.42 -36.98
N LEU A 170 16.00 -2.65 -37.72
CA LEU A 170 16.31 -3.98 -38.27
C LEU A 170 17.40 -4.60 -37.39
N VAL A 171 17.04 -5.55 -36.52
CA VAL A 171 18.03 -6.34 -35.77
C VAL A 171 17.91 -7.81 -36.15
N ARG A 172 19.03 -8.34 -36.63
CA ARG A 172 19.21 -9.72 -37.06
C ARG A 172 19.76 -10.54 -35.89
N LEU A 173 19.05 -11.59 -35.51
CA LEU A 173 19.55 -12.73 -34.74
C LEU A 173 18.56 -13.87 -35.00
N VAL A 174 18.98 -15.06 -35.42
CA VAL A 174 19.41 -16.20 -34.59
C VAL A 174 19.72 -17.33 -35.63
N ARG A 175 20.74 -18.20 -35.55
CA ARG A 175 20.94 -19.30 -34.57
C ARG A 175 22.23 -20.12 -34.86
N LEU A 176 22.52 -21.02 -33.91
CA LEU A 176 23.18 -22.34 -34.03
C LEU A 176 24.72 -22.44 -34.13
N ALA A 177 25.26 -22.88 -32.97
CA ALA A 177 25.97 -24.14 -32.77
C ALA A 177 27.42 -24.32 -33.30
N GLY A 178 28.32 -24.67 -32.37
CA GLY A 178 29.72 -25.01 -32.64
C GLY A 178 30.28 -26.24 -31.89
N GLY A 179 29.58 -26.75 -30.88
CA GLY A 179 29.73 -28.12 -30.37
C GLY A 179 30.96 -28.50 -29.52
N ARG A 180 30.86 -29.70 -28.94
CA ARG A 180 31.92 -30.59 -28.38
C ARG A 180 32.82 -29.99 -27.28
N GLY A 181 32.84 -30.48 -26.03
CA GLY A 181 32.12 -31.59 -25.38
C GLY A 181 33.08 -32.64 -24.81
N ARG A 182 32.54 -33.53 -23.95
CA ARG A 182 33.22 -34.68 -23.29
C ARG A 182 34.32 -34.29 -22.26
N THR A 183 34.61 -35.04 -21.20
CA THR A 183 33.97 -36.20 -20.53
C THR A 183 34.58 -36.38 -19.15
N GLY A 184 33.89 -37.09 -18.26
CA GLY A 184 34.50 -37.77 -17.09
C GLY A 184 33.87 -37.28 -15.79
N GLN A 185 33.01 -38.06 -15.10
CA GLN A 185 33.27 -39.34 -14.42
C GLN A 185 34.25 -39.20 -13.23
N ARG A 186 33.98 -39.75 -12.04
CA ARG A 186 32.75 -40.39 -11.49
C ARG A 186 32.96 -40.64 -9.98
N LEU A 187 31.86 -40.99 -9.29
CA LEU A 187 31.81 -41.78 -8.04
C LEU A 187 32.36 -41.13 -6.74
N GLY A 188 31.54 -41.19 -5.69
CA GLY A 188 31.99 -41.21 -4.28
C GLY A 188 32.21 -42.65 -3.82
N PRO A 189 31.91 -43.05 -2.56
CA PRO A 189 31.35 -42.26 -1.46
C PRO A 189 32.06 -42.48 -0.09
N ASP A 190 31.45 -41.90 0.96
CA ASP A 190 31.20 -42.57 2.27
C ASP A 190 32.07 -42.31 3.53
N GLN A 191 31.33 -42.28 4.65
CA GLN A 191 31.63 -42.64 6.05
C GLN A 191 32.73 -41.98 6.95
N ARG A 192 32.19 -41.37 8.04
CA ARG A 192 32.45 -41.61 9.49
C ARG A 192 33.77 -41.22 10.21
N GLN A 193 33.55 -40.34 11.20
CA GLN A 193 33.90 -40.45 12.65
C GLN A 193 35.35 -40.35 13.18
N ARG A 194 35.41 -39.54 14.26
CA ARG A 194 36.22 -39.65 15.51
C ARG A 194 37.68 -39.16 15.55
N ASP A 195 37.85 -38.07 16.31
CA ASP A 195 38.86 -37.86 17.38
C ASP A 195 39.55 -39.13 17.92
N PRO A 196 40.82 -39.07 18.46
CA PRO A 196 41.15 -38.10 19.52
C PRO A 196 42.62 -37.63 19.75
N ARG A 197 42.72 -36.48 20.44
CA ARG A 197 43.66 -36.11 21.55
C ARG A 197 45.20 -35.99 21.38
N ALA A 198 45.68 -34.90 22.00
CA ALA A 198 46.95 -34.68 22.72
C ALA A 198 48.26 -34.57 21.90
N GLY A 199 49.21 -33.70 22.26
CA GLY A 199 49.22 -32.68 23.34
C GLY A 199 50.61 -32.06 23.56
N ALA A 200 50.74 -31.25 24.62
CA ALA A 200 51.99 -30.65 25.15
C ALA A 200 52.68 -29.52 24.33
N ALA A 201 53.38 -28.55 24.93
CA ALA A 201 53.35 -28.01 26.30
C ALA A 201 54.19 -26.70 26.44
N ARG A 202 54.08 -26.08 27.62
CA ARG A 202 54.95 -25.03 28.25
C ARG A 202 54.69 -23.58 27.80
N VAL A 203 54.30 -22.62 28.65
CA VAL A 203 54.51 -22.25 30.09
C VAL A 203 55.72 -21.34 30.31
N SER A 204 55.46 -20.10 30.78
CA SER A 204 56.11 -19.37 31.91
C SER A 204 56.00 -17.84 31.74
N VAL A 205 56.03 -16.95 32.76
CA VAL A 205 55.51 -16.99 34.16
C VAL A 205 55.64 -15.59 34.82
N ARG A 206 54.70 -15.19 35.71
CA ARG A 206 54.80 -14.14 36.79
C ARG A 206 55.09 -12.65 36.41
N ALA A 207 54.88 -11.63 37.28
CA ALA A 207 53.98 -11.42 38.45
C ALA A 207 54.07 -9.97 38.99
N ALA A 208 53.27 -9.70 40.05
CA ALA A 208 53.41 -8.66 41.10
C ALA A 208 52.68 -7.30 40.89
N GLY A 209 52.13 -6.78 42.00
CA GLY A 209 51.39 -5.50 42.11
C GLY A 209 52.29 -4.33 42.60
N PRO A 210 51.87 -3.43 43.52
CA PRO A 210 50.65 -3.40 44.36
C PRO A 210 49.93 -2.02 44.50
N LEU A 211 48.88 -1.97 45.33
CA LEU A 211 48.39 -0.87 46.20
C LEU A 211 48.56 0.62 45.80
N HIS A 212 47.47 1.42 45.85
CA HIS A 212 47.29 2.48 46.87
C HIS A 212 45.89 3.15 46.89
N LEU A 213 45.50 3.67 48.06
CA LEU A 213 44.25 4.39 48.32
C LEU A 213 44.27 5.86 47.85
N ARG A 214 43.08 6.45 47.63
CA ARG A 214 42.86 7.88 47.90
C ARG A 214 41.52 8.14 48.59
N ARG A 215 41.54 8.93 49.67
CA ARG A 215 40.40 9.25 50.55
C ARG A 215 40.25 10.77 50.67
N ARG A 216 39.03 11.29 50.60
CA ARG A 216 38.59 12.59 51.15
C ARG A 216 37.19 12.33 51.72
N ALA A 217 36.96 12.19 53.04
CA ALA A 217 37.17 13.11 54.16
C ALA A 217 36.00 14.10 54.34
N HIS A 218 35.13 13.83 55.32
CA HIS A 218 34.70 14.85 56.27
C HIS A 218 34.45 14.26 57.68
N ARG A 219 34.47 15.15 58.68
CA ARG A 219 34.72 14.91 60.12
C ARG A 219 33.66 14.11 60.89
N GLY A 220 34.12 13.44 61.96
CA GLY A 220 33.33 13.05 63.14
C GLY A 220 34.23 12.41 64.21
N ARG A 221 34.38 13.03 65.39
CA ARG A 221 35.18 12.51 66.51
C ARG A 221 34.35 11.55 67.37
N GLY A 222 34.99 10.50 67.91
CA GLY A 222 34.44 9.65 68.97
C GLY A 222 35.40 8.51 69.32
N ALA A 223 36.06 8.60 70.48
CA ALA A 223 36.76 7.47 71.11
C ALA A 223 35.74 6.60 71.88
N GLY A 224 35.99 5.34 72.27
CA GLY A 224 37.17 4.47 72.13
C GLY A 224 37.02 3.26 73.08
N GLY A 225 37.77 2.17 72.85
CA GLY A 225 37.65 0.92 73.63
C GLY A 225 36.35 0.12 73.36
N GLY A 226 36.24 -1.17 73.69
CA GLY A 226 37.19 -2.13 74.29
C GLY A 226 36.63 -3.56 74.20
N ALA A 227 37.43 -4.56 74.58
CA ALA A 227 37.19 -6.00 74.41
C ALA A 227 35.87 -6.60 74.98
N GLY A 228 35.47 -7.78 74.47
CA GLY A 228 34.63 -8.74 75.21
C GLY A 228 33.62 -9.53 74.35
N PRO A 229 33.66 -10.88 74.32
CA PRO A 229 32.60 -11.71 73.77
C PRO A 229 31.54 -12.04 74.84
N ALA A 230 30.25 -11.84 74.55
CA ALA A 230 29.16 -12.22 75.44
C ALA A 230 27.90 -12.68 74.68
N VAL A 231 27.13 -13.55 75.34
CA VAL A 231 26.04 -14.36 74.79
C VAL A 231 24.65 -13.82 75.19
N ARG A 232 23.62 -14.23 74.43
CA ARG A 232 22.16 -14.08 74.66
C ARG A 232 21.49 -12.75 74.27
N GLY A 233 20.39 -12.89 73.53
CA GLY A 233 19.49 -11.79 73.14
C GLY A 233 18.42 -12.26 72.16
N GLY A 234 17.59 -13.25 72.53
CA GLY A 234 16.53 -13.75 71.66
C GLY A 234 15.42 -12.71 71.44
N ARG A 235 15.12 -12.40 70.18
CA ARG A 235 13.89 -11.75 69.72
C ARG A 235 13.42 -12.48 68.46
N PRO A 236 12.09 -12.54 68.19
CA PRO A 236 11.57 -13.42 67.15
C PRO A 236 12.12 -13.02 65.79
N HIS A 237 12.67 -14.00 65.07
CA HIS A 237 12.80 -13.88 63.63
C HIS A 237 11.39 -13.80 63.06
N VAL A 238 10.92 -12.58 62.81
CA VAL A 238 10.01 -12.35 61.69
C VAL A 238 10.77 -12.84 60.48
N ILE A 239 10.45 -14.05 60.03
CA ILE A 239 10.88 -14.53 58.73
C ILE A 239 10.09 -13.68 57.75
N THR A 240 10.64 -12.51 57.43
CA THR A 240 10.32 -11.84 56.18
C THR A 240 10.77 -12.84 55.11
N GLN A 241 9.85 -13.68 54.67
CA GLN A 241 9.95 -14.32 53.37
C GLN A 241 9.86 -13.18 52.36
N THR A 242 10.99 -12.47 52.19
CA THR A 242 11.32 -11.88 50.91
C THR A 242 11.48 -13.07 49.98
N THR A 243 10.35 -13.54 49.46
CA THR A 243 10.32 -14.35 48.25
C THR A 243 11.26 -13.63 47.30
N PRO A 244 12.38 -14.23 46.88
CA PRO A 244 13.23 -13.58 45.89
C PRO A 244 12.30 -13.26 44.71
N PRO A 245 12.34 -12.04 44.14
CA PRO A 245 11.47 -11.70 43.02
C PRO A 245 11.64 -12.80 41.99
N ALA A 246 10.54 -13.49 41.67
CA ALA A 246 10.57 -14.76 40.94
C ALA A 246 11.47 -14.56 39.72
N ALA A 247 12.57 -15.32 39.68
CA ALA A 247 13.70 -14.99 38.81
C ALA A 247 13.20 -14.85 37.38
N ASP A 248 13.26 -13.63 36.85
CA ASP A 248 12.59 -13.24 35.60
C ASP A 248 12.95 -14.23 34.48
N PRO A 249 12.01 -15.09 34.03
CA PRO A 249 12.29 -16.05 32.98
C PRO A 249 12.47 -15.35 31.62
N GLU A 250 12.10 -14.07 31.52
CA GLU A 250 12.15 -13.33 30.27
C GLU A 250 13.57 -12.87 29.91
N SER A 251 14.20 -13.60 28.98
CA SER A 251 15.04 -12.94 27.96
C SER A 251 15.41 -13.82 26.78
N ARG A 252 15.48 -15.15 26.96
CA ARG A 252 15.99 -16.06 25.91
C ARG A 252 14.93 -16.59 24.94
N LEU A 253 13.64 -16.42 25.25
CA LEU A 253 12.53 -17.01 24.50
C LEU A 253 11.38 -15.99 24.33
N ARG A 254 11.58 -14.96 23.50
CA ARG A 254 10.48 -14.16 22.89
C ARG A 254 10.39 -14.52 21.40
N PRO A 255 10.01 -15.77 21.04
CA PRO A 255 10.55 -16.45 19.86
C PRO A 255 9.68 -16.22 18.62
N ALA A 256 10.32 -16.24 17.45
CA ALA A 256 9.71 -16.12 16.11
C ALA A 256 8.89 -14.84 15.83
N ARG A 257 7.77 -14.55 16.51
CA ARG A 257 6.77 -13.56 16.01
C ARG A 257 7.30 -12.14 15.83
N TYR A 258 8.08 -11.62 16.78
CA TYR A 258 8.70 -10.30 16.64
C TYR A 258 9.81 -10.29 15.59
N GLY A 259 10.49 -11.43 15.37
CA GLY A 259 11.40 -11.61 14.24
C GLY A 259 10.68 -11.54 12.90
N VAL A 260 9.51 -12.18 12.77
CA VAL A 260 8.65 -12.08 11.58
C VAL A 260 8.18 -10.65 11.38
N ALA A 261 7.74 -9.94 12.43
CA ALA A 261 7.35 -8.53 12.33
C ALA A 261 8.50 -7.64 11.84
N ILE A 262 9.71 -7.82 12.38
CA ILE A 262 10.92 -7.10 11.93
C ILE A 262 11.23 -7.44 10.47
N THR A 263 11.13 -8.70 10.06
CA THR A 263 11.34 -9.11 8.66
C THR A 263 10.31 -8.50 7.71
N VAL A 264 9.02 -8.50 8.07
CA VAL A 264 7.94 -7.86 7.28
C VAL A 264 8.20 -6.37 7.15
N THR A 265 8.51 -5.67 8.25
CA THR A 265 8.85 -4.24 8.23
C THR A 265 10.09 -3.97 7.38
N ALA A 266 11.12 -4.80 7.47
CA ALA A 266 12.33 -4.67 6.65
C ALA A 266 12.06 -4.89 5.15
N LEU A 267 11.16 -5.83 4.81
CA LEU A 267 10.72 -6.04 3.43
C LEU A 267 9.91 -4.86 2.88
N VAL A 268 9.04 -4.24 3.70
CA VAL A 268 8.35 -2.99 3.31
C VAL A 268 9.35 -1.86 3.10
N ILE A 269 10.32 -1.66 4.00
CA ILE A 269 11.37 -0.64 3.84
C ILE A 269 12.21 -0.90 2.57
N LEU A 270 12.55 -2.15 2.29
CA LEU A 270 13.27 -2.52 1.07
C LEU A 270 12.44 -2.25 -0.19
N ALA A 271 11.14 -2.54 -0.16
CA ALA A 271 10.22 -2.26 -1.26
C ALA A 271 10.04 -0.74 -1.47
N LEU A 272 9.91 0.05 -0.40
CA LEU A 272 9.90 1.51 -0.43
C LEU A 272 11.17 2.05 -1.09
N VAL A 273 12.35 1.63 -0.61
CA VAL A 273 13.65 2.08 -1.15
C VAL A 273 13.81 1.68 -2.63
N ALA A 274 13.49 0.44 -2.99
CA ALA A 274 13.54 -0.01 -4.38
C ALA A 274 12.58 0.79 -5.26
N SER A 275 11.33 0.98 -4.82
CA SER A 275 10.32 1.77 -5.54
C SER A 275 10.76 3.22 -5.71
N SER A 276 11.27 3.88 -4.67
CA SER A 276 11.80 5.25 -4.74
C SER A 276 12.99 5.38 -5.71
N ILE A 277 13.91 4.40 -5.73
CA ILE A 277 15.03 4.38 -6.68
C ILE A 277 14.51 4.23 -8.12
N LEU A 278 13.58 3.29 -8.35
CA LEU A 278 13.01 3.04 -9.67
C LEU A 278 12.21 4.26 -10.17
N ASN A 279 11.33 4.84 -9.34
CA ASN A 279 10.61 6.07 -9.67
C ASN A 279 11.57 7.23 -9.95
N TYR A 280 12.67 7.39 -9.20
CA TYR A 280 13.67 8.42 -9.47
C TYR A 280 14.38 8.20 -10.81
N VAL A 281 14.82 6.98 -11.11
CA VAL A 281 15.56 6.65 -12.33
C VAL A 281 14.68 6.71 -13.60
N TYR A 282 13.42 6.28 -13.52
CA TYR A 282 12.55 6.16 -14.69
C TYR A 282 11.59 7.34 -14.92
N LEU A 283 11.21 8.07 -13.87
CA LEU A 283 10.18 9.13 -13.95
C LEU A 283 10.66 10.51 -13.48
N ASP A 284 11.73 10.56 -12.69
CA ASP A 284 12.42 11.78 -12.22
C ASP A 284 11.50 12.90 -11.65
N THR A 285 10.38 12.50 -11.04
CA THR A 285 9.37 13.44 -10.52
C THR A 285 9.80 14.06 -9.18
N ILE A 286 9.20 15.20 -8.82
CA ILE A 286 9.44 15.86 -7.51
C ILE A 286 9.10 14.91 -6.34
N PRO A 287 7.94 14.21 -6.32
CA PRO A 287 7.65 13.21 -5.29
C PRO A 287 8.66 12.06 -5.26
N ALA A 288 9.12 11.56 -6.42
CA ALA A 288 10.11 10.50 -6.48
C ALA A 288 11.45 10.92 -5.83
N ARG A 289 11.95 12.11 -6.19
CA ARG A 289 13.15 12.71 -5.57
C ARG A 289 12.97 12.90 -4.06
N ALA A 290 11.84 13.47 -3.65
CA ALA A 290 11.52 13.67 -2.24
C ALA A 290 11.50 12.34 -1.46
N SER A 291 10.88 11.29 -2.04
CA SER A 291 10.81 9.94 -1.47
C SER A 291 12.21 9.36 -1.21
N LEU A 292 13.12 9.44 -2.18
CA LEU A 292 14.47 8.89 -2.10
C LEU A 292 15.33 9.61 -1.04
N TYR A 293 15.33 10.94 -1.05
CA TYR A 293 16.12 11.72 -0.09
C TYR A 293 15.59 11.61 1.34
N GLY A 294 14.26 11.52 1.52
CA GLY A 294 13.67 11.32 2.84
C GLY A 294 13.95 9.94 3.43
N LEU A 295 13.89 8.87 2.62
CA LEU A 295 14.30 7.53 3.06
C LEU A 295 15.78 7.49 3.47
N LEU A 296 16.66 8.16 2.73
CA LEU A 296 18.08 8.31 3.09
C LEU A 296 18.25 9.08 4.42
N ALA A 297 17.54 10.20 4.59
CA ALA A 297 17.57 10.98 5.83
C ALA A 297 17.07 10.17 7.04
N VAL A 298 15.97 9.42 6.89
CA VAL A 298 15.43 8.52 7.91
C VAL A 298 16.45 7.43 8.28
N ALA A 299 17.12 6.82 7.30
CA ALA A 299 18.16 5.82 7.54
C ALA A 299 19.35 6.40 8.32
N LEU A 300 19.83 7.60 7.94
CA LEU A 300 20.93 8.29 8.63
C LEU A 300 20.55 8.71 10.06
N ILE A 301 19.35 9.27 10.27
CA ILE A 301 18.84 9.64 11.60
C ILE A 301 18.68 8.41 12.49
N THR A 302 18.16 7.31 11.96
CA THR A 302 18.00 6.04 12.68
C THR A 302 19.34 5.47 13.10
N LEU A 303 20.31 5.42 12.18
CA LEU A 303 21.67 4.96 12.46
C LEU A 303 22.37 5.85 13.50
N GLY A 304 22.31 7.17 13.33
CA GLY A 304 22.89 8.14 14.27
C GLY A 304 22.30 8.02 15.66
N THR A 305 20.97 7.90 15.77
CA THR A 305 20.28 7.76 17.06
C THR A 305 20.58 6.42 17.73
N TYR A 306 20.67 5.33 16.94
CA TYR A 306 21.09 4.03 17.46
C TYR A 306 22.52 4.06 18.02
N ILE A 307 23.46 4.68 17.30
CA ILE A 307 24.86 4.85 17.74
C ILE A 307 24.90 5.72 19.01
N LEU A 308 24.20 6.85 19.03
CA LEU A 308 24.17 7.79 20.17
C LEU A 308 23.63 7.11 21.44
N VAL A 309 22.45 6.50 21.37
CA VAL A 309 21.83 5.79 22.50
C VAL A 309 22.72 4.64 22.98
N ARG A 310 23.42 3.95 22.07
CA ARG A 310 24.38 2.88 22.43
C ARG A 310 25.69 3.40 23.03
N ALA A 311 26.10 4.62 22.72
CA ALA A 311 27.31 5.26 23.25
C ALA A 311 27.09 5.85 24.65
N PHE A 312 25.95 6.49 24.88
CA PHE A 312 25.63 7.16 26.15
C PHE A 312 24.98 6.21 27.18
N ASP A 313 24.01 5.37 26.79
CA ASP A 313 23.31 4.49 27.73
C ASP A 313 24.03 3.13 27.91
N ARG A 314 24.89 3.07 28.94
CA ARG A 314 25.57 1.83 29.33
C ARG A 314 24.65 0.82 30.00
N ASP A 315 23.63 1.28 30.73
CA ASP A 315 22.63 0.38 31.31
C ASP A 315 21.66 -0.18 30.24
N ARG A 316 21.31 -1.46 30.37
CA ARG A 316 20.45 -2.16 29.41
C ARG A 316 18.98 -1.75 29.52
N ALA A 317 18.47 -1.44 30.72
CA ALA A 317 17.08 -1.07 30.92
C ALA A 317 16.82 0.36 30.42
N THR A 318 17.66 1.32 30.81
CA THR A 318 17.60 2.71 30.31
C THR A 318 17.74 2.75 28.79
N ARG A 319 18.74 2.05 28.23
CA ARG A 319 18.93 1.97 26.77
C ARG A 319 17.72 1.40 26.04
N ARG A 320 17.04 0.40 26.60
CA ARG A 320 15.80 -0.16 26.01
C ARG A 320 14.69 0.89 25.96
N VAL A 321 14.49 1.65 27.04
CA VAL A 321 13.49 2.73 27.08
C VAL A 321 13.83 3.83 26.07
N HIS A 322 15.09 4.23 25.96
CA HIS A 322 15.53 5.24 25.00
C HIS A 322 15.42 4.78 23.55
N LEU A 323 15.78 3.52 23.23
CA LEU A 323 15.57 2.96 21.90
C LEU A 323 14.08 2.87 21.52
N ILE A 324 13.19 2.54 22.46
CA ILE A 324 11.73 2.52 22.21
C ILE A 324 11.23 3.95 21.93
N ARG A 325 11.62 4.94 22.74
CA ARG A 325 11.27 6.36 22.52
C ARG A 325 11.79 6.86 21.16
N ALA A 326 13.04 6.56 20.83
CA ALA A 326 13.64 6.88 19.55
C ALA A 326 12.87 6.26 18.37
N ALA A 327 12.55 4.97 18.43
CA ALA A 327 11.80 4.29 17.39
C ALA A 327 10.40 4.88 17.18
N VAL A 328 9.71 5.26 18.26
CA VAL A 328 8.41 5.96 18.19
C VAL A 328 8.55 7.35 17.54
N LEU A 329 9.54 8.15 17.95
CA LEU A 329 9.76 9.48 17.40
C LEU A 329 10.17 9.44 15.92
N ILE A 330 11.03 8.50 15.53
CA ILE A 330 11.42 8.27 14.13
C ILE A 330 10.20 7.81 13.32
N GLY A 331 9.40 6.88 13.85
CA GLY A 331 8.17 6.42 13.20
C GLY A 331 7.16 7.55 12.96
N LEU A 332 6.96 8.44 13.95
CA LEU A 332 6.14 9.64 13.80
C LEU A 332 6.72 10.61 12.76
N GLY A 333 8.04 10.77 12.72
CA GLY A 333 8.73 11.58 11.70
C GLY A 333 8.54 11.03 10.28
N VAL A 334 8.64 9.71 10.10
CA VAL A 334 8.36 9.03 8.83
C VAL A 334 6.90 9.22 8.41
N LEU A 335 5.94 9.01 9.33
CA LEU A 335 4.52 9.20 9.05
C LEU A 335 4.19 10.65 8.67
N LEU A 336 4.76 11.63 9.36
CA LEU A 336 4.60 13.04 9.02
C LEU A 336 5.19 13.37 7.65
N TRP A 337 6.36 12.82 7.33
CA TRP A 337 7.01 13.03 6.04
C TRP A 337 6.25 12.40 4.87
N LEU A 338 5.73 11.18 5.02
CA LEU A 338 4.84 10.55 4.04
C LEU A 338 3.58 11.40 3.82
N LEU A 339 2.92 11.82 4.92
CA LEU A 339 1.74 12.69 4.85
C LEU A 339 2.02 14.02 4.13
N VAL A 340 3.21 14.61 4.31
CA VAL A 340 3.62 15.82 3.58
C VAL A 340 3.81 15.54 2.08
N ILE A 341 4.31 14.36 1.70
CA ILE A 341 4.38 13.95 0.28
C ILE A 341 2.98 13.75 -0.30
N ASP A 342 2.10 13.03 0.39
CA ASP A 342 0.71 12.80 -0.05
C ASP A 342 -0.02 14.16 -0.24
N VAL A 343 0.03 15.03 0.76
CA VAL A 343 -0.53 16.40 0.69
C VAL A 343 0.11 17.20 -0.45
N PHE A 344 1.43 17.12 -0.65
CA PHE A 344 2.07 17.79 -1.79
C PHE A 344 1.47 17.31 -3.11
N VAL A 345 1.35 16.00 -3.33
CA VAL A 345 0.75 15.42 -4.55
C VAL A 345 -0.67 15.95 -4.79
N PHE A 346 -1.55 15.94 -3.78
CA PHE A 346 -2.94 16.41 -3.95
C PHE A 346 -3.03 17.94 -4.16
N THR A 347 -2.16 18.71 -3.50
CA THR A 347 -2.10 20.16 -3.68
C THR A 347 -1.51 20.58 -5.03
N GLN A 348 -0.66 19.76 -5.66
CA GLN A 348 -0.22 20.00 -7.04
C GLN A 348 -1.38 19.83 -8.04
N SER A 349 -2.37 18.96 -7.78
CA SER A 349 -3.50 18.76 -8.69
C SER A 349 -4.45 19.96 -8.75
N ALA A 350 -4.97 20.41 -7.60
CA ALA A 350 -6.04 21.42 -7.54
C ALA A 350 -5.74 22.64 -6.64
N GLY A 351 -4.52 22.77 -6.14
CA GLY A 351 -4.14 23.78 -5.17
C GLY A 351 -4.53 23.43 -3.72
N PRO A 352 -3.92 24.11 -2.72
CA PRO A 352 -4.10 23.78 -1.31
C PRO A 352 -5.51 24.01 -0.78
N GLY A 353 -6.21 25.05 -1.27
CA GLY A 353 -7.58 25.34 -0.83
C GLY A 353 -8.56 24.22 -1.19
N VAL A 354 -8.49 23.71 -2.42
CA VAL A 354 -9.36 22.62 -2.88
C VAL A 354 -9.04 21.32 -2.13
N ALA A 355 -7.76 20.97 -1.99
CA ALA A 355 -7.34 19.78 -1.26
C ALA A 355 -7.85 19.77 0.20
N VAL A 356 -7.80 20.92 0.90
CA VAL A 356 -8.37 21.06 2.25
C VAL A 356 -9.89 20.89 2.24
N VAL A 357 -10.62 21.46 1.28
CA VAL A 357 -12.07 21.29 1.17
C VAL A 357 -12.45 19.82 0.90
N CYS A 358 -11.74 19.13 0.00
CA CYS A 358 -11.94 17.70 -0.26
C CYS A 358 -11.68 16.87 1.00
N ALA A 359 -10.59 17.11 1.73
CA ALA A 359 -10.29 16.41 2.98
C ALA A 359 -11.36 16.66 4.06
N LEU A 360 -11.82 17.90 4.22
CA LEU A 360 -12.89 18.25 5.16
C LEU A 360 -14.25 17.65 4.77
N ALA A 361 -14.51 17.42 3.48
CA ALA A 361 -15.70 16.70 3.02
C ALA A 361 -15.65 15.20 3.31
N CYS A 362 -14.48 14.56 3.22
CA CYS A 362 -14.31 13.13 3.49
C CYS A 362 -14.20 12.79 4.99
N LEU A 363 -13.70 13.71 5.82
CA LEU A 363 -13.41 13.44 7.23
C LEU A 363 -14.65 13.01 8.06
N PRO A 364 -15.85 13.64 7.95
CA PRO A 364 -17.01 13.25 8.74
C PRO A 364 -17.51 11.83 8.42
N THR A 365 -17.54 11.43 7.15
CA THR A 365 -17.98 10.09 6.74
C THR A 365 -16.97 9.04 7.14
N THR A 366 -15.66 9.31 7.03
CA THR A 366 -14.61 8.42 7.55
C THR A 366 -14.68 8.28 9.08
N ALA A 367 -14.85 9.37 9.82
CA ALA A 367 -14.97 9.34 11.27
C ALA A 367 -16.22 8.55 11.73
N PHE A 368 -17.34 8.72 11.02
CA PHE A 368 -18.54 7.89 11.19
C PHE A 368 -18.26 6.42 10.88
N GLY A 369 -17.57 6.13 9.77
CA GLY A 369 -17.14 4.78 9.39
C GLY A 369 -16.35 4.09 10.50
N LEU A 370 -15.30 4.74 11.02
CA LEU A 370 -14.47 4.21 12.10
C LEU A 370 -15.26 4.02 13.40
N PHE A 371 -16.20 4.91 13.71
CA PHE A 371 -17.11 4.74 14.84
C PHE A 371 -18.03 3.54 14.66
N VAL A 372 -18.62 3.33 13.48
CA VAL A 372 -19.50 2.18 13.20
C VAL A 372 -18.71 0.88 13.25
N VAL A 373 -17.55 0.79 12.58
CA VAL A 373 -16.68 -0.40 12.59
C VAL A 373 -16.28 -0.76 14.01
N ARG A 374 -15.80 0.19 14.82
CA ARG A 374 -15.46 -0.04 16.23
C ARG A 374 -16.67 -0.46 17.10
N ARG A 375 -17.89 -0.16 16.67
CA ARG A 375 -19.15 -0.57 17.32
C ARG A 375 -19.69 -1.91 16.80
N MET A 376 -19.08 -2.50 15.78
CA MET A 376 -19.42 -3.85 15.31
C MET A 376 -19.07 -4.89 16.36
N ASP A 377 -17.93 -4.75 17.03
CA ASP A 377 -17.69 -5.50 18.26
C ASP A 377 -18.63 -5.00 19.38
N ARG A 378 -19.41 -5.94 19.91
CA ARG A 378 -20.42 -5.71 20.94
C ARG A 378 -19.92 -6.13 22.32
N ASN A 379 -18.95 -7.03 22.38
CA ASN A 379 -18.51 -7.76 23.56
C ASN A 379 -17.22 -7.18 24.11
N HIS A 380 -16.17 -7.05 23.30
CA HIS A 380 -14.92 -6.40 23.65
C HIS A 380 -14.63 -5.21 22.72
N LYS A 381 -14.61 -3.99 23.27
CA LYS A 381 -14.51 -2.78 22.42
C LYS A 381 -13.07 -2.35 22.19
N GLU A 382 -12.58 -2.66 21.00
CA GLU A 382 -11.20 -2.35 20.60
C GLU A 382 -10.71 -0.95 20.93
N PRO A 383 -9.48 -0.78 21.42
CA PRO A 383 -9.00 0.50 21.91
C PRO A 383 -8.84 1.48 20.76
N TRP A 384 -9.42 2.68 20.89
CA TRP A 384 -9.36 3.72 19.84
C TRP A 384 -7.95 3.99 19.30
N ARG A 385 -6.92 3.91 20.14
CA ARG A 385 -5.50 4.02 19.73
C ARG A 385 -5.12 3.07 18.59
N LEU A 386 -5.59 1.82 18.60
CA LEU A 386 -5.25 0.83 17.58
C LEU A 386 -6.12 0.99 16.33
N VAL A 387 -7.41 1.30 16.48
CA VAL A 387 -8.31 1.64 15.36
C VAL A 387 -7.79 2.88 14.60
N LEU A 388 -7.30 3.90 15.31
CA LEU A 388 -6.73 5.11 14.71
C LEU A 388 -5.34 4.86 14.11
N VAL A 389 -4.50 3.99 14.69
CA VAL A 389 -3.22 3.59 14.07
C VAL A 389 -3.47 2.77 12.80
N ALA A 390 -4.45 1.87 12.80
CA ALA A 390 -4.88 1.11 11.62
C ALA A 390 -5.34 2.06 10.50
N ALA A 391 -6.24 3.00 10.82
CA ALA A 391 -6.69 4.01 9.88
C ALA A 391 -5.57 4.94 9.39
N ALA A 392 -4.65 5.36 10.26
CA ALA A 392 -3.51 6.20 9.87
C ALA A 392 -2.53 5.46 8.96
N TRP A 393 -2.31 4.15 9.16
CA TRP A 393 -1.54 3.33 8.22
C TRP A 393 -2.23 3.28 6.86
N GLY A 394 -3.52 2.96 6.83
CA GLY A 394 -4.30 2.93 5.59
C GLY A 394 -4.26 4.26 4.84
N ALA A 395 -4.44 5.37 5.58
CA ALA A 395 -4.50 6.71 5.01
C ALA A 395 -3.16 7.22 4.48
N ILE A 396 -2.03 6.89 5.13
CA ILE A 396 -0.72 7.51 4.84
C ILE A 396 0.27 6.50 4.29
N VAL A 397 0.49 5.38 4.98
CA VAL A 397 1.54 4.42 4.62
C VAL A 397 1.15 3.62 3.39
N ALA A 398 -0.09 3.14 3.35
CA ALA A 398 -0.57 2.32 2.24
C ALA A 398 -0.79 3.14 0.96
N THR A 399 -1.33 4.34 1.04
CA THR A 399 -1.47 5.27 -0.10
C THR A 399 -0.12 5.68 -0.68
N SER A 400 0.85 6.13 0.14
CA SER A 400 2.21 6.42 -0.33
C SER A 400 2.87 5.20 -1.01
N LEU A 401 2.75 4.01 -0.42
CA LEU A 401 3.25 2.75 -1.01
C LEU A 401 2.64 2.49 -2.40
N VAL A 402 1.33 2.69 -2.51
CA VAL A 402 0.54 2.42 -3.71
C VAL A 402 0.87 3.40 -4.81
N VAL A 403 0.85 4.72 -4.54
CA VAL A 403 1.18 5.76 -5.52
C VAL A 403 2.52 5.47 -6.19
N TRP A 404 3.55 5.05 -5.45
CA TRP A 404 4.86 4.78 -6.04
C TRP A 404 4.91 3.44 -6.79
N GLY A 405 4.21 2.41 -6.31
CA GLY A 405 4.13 1.10 -6.96
C GLY A 405 3.33 1.15 -8.26
N GLU A 406 2.19 1.83 -8.24
CA GLU A 406 1.29 1.99 -9.39
C GLU A 406 1.88 2.92 -10.44
N THR A 407 2.43 4.08 -10.10
CA THR A 407 3.04 4.97 -11.12
C THR A 407 4.15 4.25 -11.89
N LEU A 408 4.95 3.44 -11.21
CA LEU A 408 5.99 2.61 -11.84
C LEU A 408 5.38 1.50 -12.73
N TRP A 409 4.32 0.83 -12.25
CA TRP A 409 3.64 -0.21 -13.02
C TRP A 409 2.93 0.36 -14.25
N GLU A 410 2.19 1.46 -14.10
CA GLU A 410 1.47 2.15 -15.16
C GLU A 410 2.43 2.55 -16.28
N SER A 411 3.53 3.23 -15.95
CA SER A 411 4.58 3.56 -16.91
C SER A 411 5.13 2.32 -17.62
N SER A 412 5.43 1.25 -16.88
CA SER A 412 5.93 -0.01 -17.45
C SER A 412 4.91 -0.68 -18.38
N ALA A 413 3.64 -0.68 -18.00
CA ALA A 413 2.54 -1.31 -18.73
C ALA A 413 2.18 -0.51 -19.99
N GLN A 414 2.17 0.82 -19.94
CA GLN A 414 1.96 1.71 -21.09
C GLN A 414 3.05 1.55 -22.17
N HIS A 415 4.29 1.20 -21.79
CA HIS A 415 5.36 0.89 -22.74
C HIS A 415 5.30 -0.55 -23.30
N ALA A 416 4.71 -1.50 -22.56
CA ALA A 416 4.70 -2.92 -22.90
C ALA A 416 3.40 -3.39 -23.59
N LEU A 417 2.29 -2.70 -23.38
CA LEU A 417 0.95 -3.09 -23.83
C LEU A 417 0.36 -2.02 -24.77
N VAL A 418 -0.49 -2.47 -25.70
CA VAL A 418 -1.27 -1.56 -26.55
C VAL A 418 -2.46 -1.02 -25.75
N PRO A 419 -2.80 0.28 -25.86
CA PRO A 419 -3.98 0.86 -25.21
C PRO A 419 -5.27 0.08 -25.50
N GLY A 420 -6.12 -0.05 -24.48
CA GLY A 420 -7.38 -0.80 -24.52
C GLY A 420 -7.45 -1.89 -23.43
N PRO A 421 -8.42 -2.82 -23.53
CA PRO A 421 -8.85 -3.65 -22.40
C PRO A 421 -7.77 -4.50 -21.73
N GLY A 422 -6.70 -4.86 -22.45
CA GLY A 422 -5.55 -5.58 -21.89
C GLY A 422 -4.69 -4.73 -20.96
N LEU A 423 -4.46 -3.45 -21.31
CA LEU A 423 -3.79 -2.49 -20.42
C LEU A 423 -4.69 -2.20 -19.22
N ASP A 424 -5.96 -1.88 -19.47
CA ASP A 424 -6.96 -1.55 -18.45
C ASP A 424 -7.09 -2.65 -17.38
N THR A 425 -7.24 -3.90 -17.81
CA THR A 425 -7.29 -5.08 -16.93
C THR A 425 -5.97 -5.26 -16.17
N SER A 426 -4.83 -4.94 -16.79
CA SER A 426 -3.52 -5.04 -16.14
C SER A 426 -3.28 -3.95 -15.09
N LEU A 427 -3.87 -2.76 -15.25
CA LEU A 427 -3.83 -1.70 -14.25
C LEU A 427 -4.74 -2.07 -13.07
N ALA A 428 -5.99 -2.41 -13.33
CA ALA A 428 -6.96 -2.86 -12.31
C ALA A 428 -6.44 -4.06 -11.47
N PHE A 429 -5.75 -5.02 -12.11
CA PHE A 429 -5.21 -6.18 -11.40
C PHE A 429 -4.06 -5.80 -10.46
N MET A 430 -3.21 -4.86 -10.88
CA MET A 430 -2.08 -4.42 -10.08
C MET A 430 -2.48 -3.42 -8.98
N ALA A 431 -3.50 -2.59 -9.18
CA ALA A 431 -4.12 -1.82 -8.11
C ALA A 431 -4.69 -2.76 -7.04
N GLY A 432 -5.50 -3.74 -7.46
CA GLY A 432 -6.00 -4.83 -6.62
C GLY A 432 -4.92 -5.49 -5.76
N ILE A 433 -3.75 -5.80 -6.34
CA ILE A 433 -2.63 -6.42 -5.63
C ILE A 433 -1.89 -5.44 -4.72
N LEU A 434 -1.40 -4.31 -5.26
CA LEU A 434 -0.49 -3.41 -4.56
C LEU A 434 -1.17 -2.78 -3.36
N GLU A 435 -2.43 -2.35 -3.51
CA GLU A 435 -3.19 -1.77 -2.42
C GLU A 435 -3.50 -2.77 -1.32
N GLU A 436 -4.12 -3.90 -1.64
CA GLU A 436 -4.54 -4.86 -0.62
C GLU A 436 -3.35 -5.49 0.09
N LEU A 437 -2.18 -5.61 -0.57
CA LEU A 437 -0.92 -5.94 0.10
C LEU A 437 -0.47 -4.82 1.06
N ALA A 438 -0.42 -3.57 0.61
CA ALA A 438 0.02 -2.44 1.44
C ALA A 438 -0.88 -2.21 2.68
N LYS A 439 -2.20 -2.38 2.50
CA LYS A 439 -3.22 -2.34 3.55
C LYS A 439 -3.11 -3.58 4.46
N GLY A 440 -3.00 -4.78 3.88
CA GLY A 440 -2.93 -6.04 4.62
C GLY A 440 -1.68 -6.20 5.49
N VAL A 441 -0.55 -5.58 5.14
CA VAL A 441 0.63 -5.55 6.02
C VAL A 441 0.33 -4.87 7.36
N ALA A 442 -0.53 -3.85 7.40
CA ALA A 442 -0.94 -3.21 8.65
C ALA A 442 -1.59 -4.21 9.61
N VAL A 443 -2.53 -5.01 9.08
CA VAL A 443 -3.26 -6.05 9.81
C VAL A 443 -2.29 -7.11 10.33
N LEU A 444 -1.34 -7.55 9.49
CA LEU A 444 -0.32 -8.51 9.88
C LEU A 444 0.62 -7.96 10.98
N LEU A 445 1.04 -6.71 10.88
CA LEU A 445 1.89 -6.07 11.89
C LEU A 445 1.14 -5.87 13.22
N LEU A 446 -0.13 -5.47 13.19
CA LEU A 446 -0.98 -5.41 14.38
C LEU A 446 -1.09 -6.79 15.05
N PHE A 447 -1.40 -7.84 14.29
CA PHE A 447 -1.48 -9.22 14.80
C PHE A 447 -0.15 -9.75 15.37
N LEU A 448 1.00 -9.40 14.77
CA LEU A 448 2.31 -9.88 15.20
C LEU A 448 2.87 -9.10 16.41
N VAL A 449 2.59 -7.79 16.49
CA VAL A 449 3.16 -6.90 17.51
C VAL A 449 2.20 -6.69 18.68
N MET A 450 0.94 -6.39 18.39
CA MET A 450 -0.14 -6.11 19.35
C MET A 450 -1.06 -7.33 19.51
N ARG A 451 -0.45 -8.53 19.55
CA ARG A 451 -1.18 -9.81 19.64
C ARG A 451 -2.19 -9.81 20.79
N ASP A 452 -1.87 -9.23 21.94
CA ASP A 452 -2.74 -9.23 23.13
C ASP A 452 -3.96 -8.27 23.02
N GLN A 453 -4.28 -7.80 21.81
CA GLN A 453 -5.36 -6.88 21.45
C GLN A 453 -5.91 -7.21 20.03
N PHE A 454 -5.92 -8.50 19.66
CA PHE A 454 -6.34 -8.98 18.32
C PHE A 454 -6.79 -10.42 18.46
N ASP A 455 -7.97 -10.64 19.01
CA ASP A 455 -8.28 -11.85 19.77
C ASP A 455 -9.08 -12.90 18.99
N ASP A 456 -9.73 -12.47 17.91
CA ASP A 456 -10.57 -13.33 17.08
C ASP A 456 -10.78 -12.82 15.62
N VAL A 457 -11.84 -13.30 14.96
CA VAL A 457 -12.25 -12.91 13.59
C VAL A 457 -12.92 -11.53 13.56
N VAL A 458 -13.64 -11.14 14.62
CA VAL A 458 -14.31 -9.85 14.75
C VAL A 458 -13.28 -8.73 14.82
N ASP A 459 -12.27 -8.87 15.68
CA ASP A 459 -11.13 -7.94 15.76
C ASP A 459 -10.41 -7.82 14.42
N GLY A 460 -10.17 -8.96 13.77
CA GLY A 460 -9.60 -8.98 12.43
C GLY A 460 -10.39 -8.11 11.45
N ILE A 461 -11.71 -8.30 11.38
CA ILE A 461 -12.61 -7.50 10.54
C ILE A 461 -12.60 -6.02 10.95
N VAL A 462 -12.62 -5.71 12.25
CA VAL A 462 -12.59 -4.34 12.77
C VAL A 462 -11.30 -3.62 12.39
N TYR A 463 -10.13 -4.25 12.56
CA TYR A 463 -8.86 -3.67 12.17
C TYR A 463 -8.69 -3.59 10.64
N GLY A 464 -9.07 -4.63 9.91
CA GLY A 464 -9.02 -4.62 8.44
C GLY A 464 -9.90 -3.52 7.83
N ALA A 465 -11.14 -3.38 8.30
CA ALA A 465 -12.03 -2.31 7.86
C ALA A 465 -11.52 -0.92 8.29
N ALA A 466 -10.88 -0.77 9.46
CA ALA A 466 -10.28 0.50 9.87
C ALA A 466 -9.13 0.94 8.96
N VAL A 467 -8.26 0.00 8.54
CA VAL A 467 -7.23 0.27 7.52
C VAL A 467 -7.87 0.67 6.19
N GLY A 468 -8.85 -0.11 5.71
CA GLY A 468 -9.56 0.17 4.46
C GLY A 468 -10.27 1.53 4.43
N LEU A 469 -10.91 1.93 5.53
CA LEU A 469 -11.52 3.26 5.70
C LEU A 469 -10.49 4.39 5.69
N GLY A 470 -9.33 4.17 6.31
CA GLY A 470 -8.21 5.11 6.26
C GLY A 470 -7.71 5.32 4.84
N PHE A 471 -7.53 4.24 4.09
CA PHE A 471 -7.13 4.32 2.68
C PHE A 471 -8.19 5.03 1.83
N ASN A 472 -9.46 4.62 1.94
CA ASN A 472 -10.59 5.21 1.23
C ASN A 472 -10.68 6.74 1.42
N PHE A 473 -10.41 7.22 2.64
CA PHE A 473 -10.39 8.65 2.95
C PHE A 473 -9.42 9.42 2.05
N LEU A 474 -8.15 9.01 2.02
CA LEU A 474 -7.12 9.80 1.34
C LEU A 474 -7.06 9.52 -0.17
N GLU A 475 -7.44 8.30 -0.59
CA GLU A 475 -7.69 7.97 -2.00
C GLU A 475 -8.87 8.79 -2.57
N SER A 476 -9.97 8.93 -1.83
CA SER A 476 -11.09 9.80 -2.24
C SER A 476 -10.67 11.27 -2.38
N VAL A 477 -9.82 11.78 -1.49
CA VAL A 477 -9.26 13.14 -1.61
C VAL A 477 -8.42 13.29 -2.88
N SER A 478 -7.60 12.29 -3.21
CA SER A 478 -6.83 12.24 -4.46
C SER A 478 -7.74 12.31 -5.69
N TYR A 479 -8.74 11.43 -5.79
CA TYR A 479 -9.69 11.41 -6.91
C TYR A 479 -10.55 12.68 -7.02
N MET A 480 -10.97 13.26 -5.89
CA MET A 480 -11.71 14.52 -5.85
C MET A 480 -10.87 15.69 -6.36
N THR A 481 -9.62 15.81 -5.92
CA THR A 481 -8.71 16.88 -6.37
C THR A 481 -8.28 16.71 -7.82
N ASN A 482 -8.02 15.48 -8.25
CA ASN A 482 -7.68 15.17 -9.64
C ASN A 482 -8.83 15.50 -10.59
N LEU A 483 -10.06 15.01 -10.35
CA LEU A 483 -11.21 15.34 -11.21
C LEU A 483 -11.63 16.81 -11.10
N TYR A 484 -11.46 17.45 -9.94
CA TYR A 484 -11.65 18.90 -9.85
C TYR A 484 -10.79 19.64 -10.86
N SER A 485 -9.48 19.29 -10.93
CA SER A 485 -8.51 19.92 -11.82
C SER A 485 -8.82 19.66 -13.30
N ILE A 486 -9.15 18.40 -13.64
CA ILE A 486 -9.47 18.02 -15.03
C ILE A 486 -10.69 18.78 -15.55
N TYR A 487 -11.74 18.95 -14.75
CA TYR A 487 -12.98 19.60 -15.16
C TYR A 487 -13.07 21.09 -14.76
N LEU A 488 -11.97 21.69 -14.29
CA LEU A 488 -11.90 23.11 -13.96
C LEU A 488 -12.05 24.03 -15.19
N PRO A 489 -11.44 23.74 -16.37
CA PRO A 489 -11.56 24.58 -17.56
C PRO A 489 -13.00 24.73 -18.06
N GLU A 490 -13.83 23.70 -17.90
CA GLU A 490 -15.25 23.71 -18.27
C GLU A 490 -16.16 24.29 -17.16
N GLY A 491 -15.58 24.79 -16.05
CA GLY A 491 -16.33 25.30 -14.89
C GLY A 491 -16.99 24.21 -14.04
N ASN A 492 -16.74 22.93 -14.30
CA ASN A 492 -17.44 21.78 -13.71
C ASN A 492 -16.66 21.07 -12.59
N GLY A 493 -15.45 21.54 -12.23
CA GLY A 493 -14.57 20.89 -11.24
C GLY A 493 -15.24 20.58 -9.89
N VAL A 494 -16.06 21.49 -9.36
CA VAL A 494 -16.82 21.25 -8.10
C VAL A 494 -17.79 20.08 -8.25
N PHE A 495 -18.50 19.99 -9.38
CA PHE A 495 -19.44 18.91 -9.65
C PHE A 495 -18.71 17.57 -9.82
N ALA A 496 -17.60 17.55 -10.57
CA ALA A 496 -16.79 16.35 -10.76
C ALA A 496 -16.21 15.80 -9.45
N ALA A 497 -15.72 16.68 -8.57
CA ALA A 497 -15.31 16.32 -7.21
C ALA A 497 -16.50 15.79 -6.36
N GLY A 498 -17.67 16.41 -6.49
CA GLY A 498 -18.91 15.96 -5.82
C GLY A 498 -19.34 14.55 -6.22
N ILE A 499 -19.20 14.19 -7.50
CA ILE A 499 -19.48 12.83 -8.00
C ILE A 499 -18.49 11.81 -7.41
N GLN A 500 -17.19 12.14 -7.29
CA GLN A 500 -16.21 11.26 -6.66
C GLN A 500 -16.48 11.10 -5.15
N TRP A 501 -16.78 12.18 -4.44
CA TRP A 501 -17.20 12.12 -3.04
C TRP A 501 -18.43 11.22 -2.86
N TYR A 502 -19.44 11.37 -3.73
CA TYR A 502 -20.64 10.57 -3.63
C TYR A 502 -20.40 9.08 -3.93
N GLY A 503 -19.70 8.77 -5.03
CA GLY A 503 -19.42 7.41 -5.45
C GLY A 503 -18.44 6.66 -4.54
N ARG A 504 -17.24 7.23 -4.30
CA ARG A 504 -16.18 6.59 -3.51
C ARG A 504 -16.37 6.78 -2.01
N GLN A 505 -16.62 8.01 -1.55
CA GLN A 505 -16.57 8.32 -0.13
C GLN A 505 -17.92 8.14 0.60
N ALA A 506 -19.07 8.36 -0.06
CA ALA A 506 -20.37 8.19 0.56
C ALA A 506 -20.95 6.77 0.33
N LEU A 507 -21.11 6.35 -0.93
CA LEU A 507 -21.60 5.01 -1.27
C LEU A 507 -20.54 3.93 -1.04
N GLY A 508 -19.31 4.17 -1.48
CA GLY A 508 -18.18 3.23 -1.34
C GLY A 508 -17.70 3.00 0.10
N LEU A 509 -18.09 3.83 1.08
CA LEU A 509 -17.56 3.84 2.46
C LEU A 509 -17.44 2.44 3.11
N PHE A 510 -18.47 1.61 2.96
CA PHE A 510 -18.47 0.22 3.46
C PHE A 510 -18.45 -0.83 2.33
N PHE A 511 -18.53 -0.40 1.08
CA PHE A 511 -18.68 -1.27 -0.09
C PHE A 511 -17.37 -1.39 -0.91
N GLY A 512 -16.39 -0.51 -0.70
CA GLY A 512 -15.04 -0.60 -1.28
C GLY A 512 -14.01 -1.16 -0.30
N HIS A 513 -12.88 -0.45 -0.19
CA HIS A 513 -11.68 -0.80 0.60
C HIS A 513 -11.94 -1.31 2.01
N ALA A 514 -12.93 -0.76 2.72
CA ALA A 514 -13.32 -1.22 4.06
C ALA A 514 -13.76 -2.70 4.06
N THR A 515 -14.49 -3.15 3.03
CA THR A 515 -14.90 -4.56 2.86
C THR A 515 -13.75 -5.41 2.35
N TYR A 516 -12.94 -4.93 1.41
CA TYR A 516 -11.83 -5.70 0.84
C TYR A 516 -10.78 -6.03 1.91
N THR A 517 -10.25 -5.01 2.60
CA THR A 517 -9.24 -5.21 3.64
C THR A 517 -9.81 -5.92 4.88
N ALA A 518 -11.13 -5.86 5.13
CA ALA A 518 -11.78 -6.68 6.16
C ALA A 518 -11.69 -8.20 5.89
N TYR A 519 -11.59 -8.67 4.64
CA TYR A 519 -11.32 -10.09 4.36
C TYR A 519 -9.91 -10.52 4.77
N ILE A 520 -8.91 -9.64 4.59
CA ILE A 520 -7.55 -9.86 5.09
C ILE A 520 -7.60 -9.93 6.62
N GLY A 521 -8.29 -8.96 7.23
CA GLY A 521 -8.68 -8.94 8.63
C GLY A 521 -9.21 -10.29 9.14
N ALA A 522 -10.30 -10.76 8.56
CA ALA A 522 -10.93 -12.02 8.89
C ALA A 522 -9.97 -13.21 8.72
N GLY A 523 -9.18 -13.24 7.64
CA GLY A 523 -8.19 -14.30 7.39
C GLY A 523 -7.12 -14.38 8.49
N VAL A 524 -6.62 -13.24 8.96
CA VAL A 524 -5.66 -13.14 10.08
C VAL A 524 -6.32 -13.52 11.41
N GLY A 525 -7.58 -13.11 11.65
CA GLY A 525 -8.36 -13.48 12.83
C GLY A 525 -8.65 -14.99 12.91
N ILE A 526 -9.04 -15.61 11.80
CA ILE A 526 -9.19 -17.07 11.67
C ILE A 526 -7.84 -17.75 11.92
N ALA A 527 -6.75 -17.21 11.36
CA ALA A 527 -5.40 -17.73 11.57
C ALA A 527 -4.92 -17.65 13.03
N ARG A 528 -5.47 -16.77 13.86
CA ARG A 528 -5.20 -16.79 15.30
C ARG A 528 -5.68 -18.09 15.95
N GLN A 529 -6.94 -18.44 15.68
CA GLN A 529 -7.69 -19.52 16.33
C GLN A 529 -7.30 -20.93 15.87
N LEU A 530 -6.65 -21.05 14.70
CA LEU A 530 -6.24 -22.33 14.15
C LEU A 530 -4.98 -22.87 14.85
N PRO A 531 -4.84 -24.18 15.12
CA PRO A 531 -3.69 -24.72 15.85
C PRO A 531 -2.42 -24.86 14.97
N GLY A 532 -2.55 -25.20 13.69
CA GLY A 532 -1.42 -25.57 12.82
C GLY A 532 -1.00 -24.49 11.84
N MET A 533 0.31 -24.21 11.73
CA MET A 533 0.89 -23.15 10.88
C MET A 533 0.41 -23.19 9.42
N ARG A 534 0.25 -24.38 8.81
CA ARG A 534 -0.26 -24.51 7.44
C ARG A 534 -1.66 -23.91 7.29
N HIS A 535 -2.55 -24.17 8.25
CA HIS A 535 -3.91 -23.62 8.26
C HIS A 535 -3.92 -22.11 8.53
N LYS A 536 -3.00 -21.61 9.36
CA LYS A 536 -2.80 -20.16 9.58
C LYS A 536 -2.44 -19.44 8.28
N VAL A 537 -1.41 -19.94 7.59
CA VAL A 537 -0.98 -19.37 6.30
C VAL A 537 -2.10 -19.46 5.26
N LEU A 538 -2.82 -20.59 5.18
CA LEU A 538 -3.94 -20.75 4.25
C LEU A 538 -5.08 -19.76 4.53
N ALA A 539 -5.45 -19.52 5.79
CA ALA A 539 -6.49 -18.56 6.15
C ALA A 539 -6.09 -17.10 5.81
N ILE A 540 -4.84 -16.72 6.09
CA ILE A 540 -4.29 -15.41 5.72
C ILE A 540 -4.30 -15.24 4.19
N VAL A 541 -3.75 -16.21 3.45
CA VAL A 541 -3.67 -16.18 1.99
C VAL A 541 -5.06 -16.17 1.35
N ALA A 542 -6.03 -16.92 1.89
CA ALA A 542 -7.42 -16.86 1.43
C ALA A 542 -8.04 -15.46 1.62
N GLY A 543 -7.79 -14.81 2.77
CA GLY A 543 -8.21 -13.42 3.01
C GLY A 543 -7.66 -12.44 1.97
N PHE A 544 -6.36 -12.52 1.68
CA PHE A 544 -5.73 -11.73 0.61
C PHE A 544 -6.30 -12.04 -0.78
N ILE A 545 -6.47 -13.31 -1.15
CA ILE A 545 -7.03 -13.69 -2.46
C ILE A 545 -8.43 -13.12 -2.64
N VAL A 546 -9.29 -13.21 -1.62
CA VAL A 546 -10.66 -12.66 -1.71
C VAL A 546 -10.64 -11.13 -1.77
N ALA A 547 -9.81 -10.47 -0.96
CA ALA A 547 -9.66 -9.01 -0.99
C ALA A 547 -9.20 -8.49 -2.36
N ILE A 548 -8.09 -9.05 -2.87
CA ILE A 548 -7.52 -8.70 -4.18
C ILE A 548 -8.52 -8.99 -5.30
N SER A 549 -9.23 -10.12 -5.25
CA SER A 549 -10.23 -10.47 -6.28
C SER A 549 -11.44 -9.53 -6.25
N ALA A 550 -11.91 -9.15 -5.06
CA ALA A 550 -12.99 -8.19 -4.89
C ALA A 550 -12.60 -6.82 -5.43
N HIS A 551 -11.40 -6.32 -5.05
CA HIS A 551 -10.91 -5.03 -5.49
C HIS A 551 -10.67 -4.98 -7.00
N PHE A 552 -9.94 -5.96 -7.56
CA PHE A 552 -9.76 -6.11 -9.00
C PHE A 552 -11.08 -6.14 -9.77
N SER A 553 -12.10 -6.85 -9.25
CA SER A 553 -13.40 -6.94 -9.91
C SER A 553 -14.13 -5.60 -9.98
N TRP A 554 -13.93 -4.73 -9.00
CA TRP A 554 -14.48 -3.38 -8.98
C TRP A 554 -13.81 -2.48 -10.04
N ASP A 555 -12.48 -2.43 -10.06
CA ASP A 555 -11.72 -1.58 -10.98
C ASP A 555 -11.88 -2.03 -12.43
N ALA A 556 -11.79 -3.34 -12.67
CA ALA A 556 -12.01 -3.92 -14.00
C ALA A 556 -13.43 -3.64 -14.50
N TRP A 557 -14.46 -3.77 -13.65
CA TRP A 557 -15.82 -3.42 -14.04
C TRP A 557 -15.99 -1.92 -14.29
N ALA A 558 -15.46 -1.07 -13.42
CA ALA A 558 -15.55 0.39 -13.56
C ALA A 558 -14.92 0.89 -14.86
N THR A 559 -13.87 0.21 -15.34
CA THR A 559 -13.15 0.55 -16.57
C THR A 559 -13.79 -0.06 -17.83
N ILE A 560 -14.19 -1.34 -17.78
CA ILE A 560 -14.79 -2.05 -18.93
C ILE A 560 -16.24 -1.60 -19.19
N PHE A 561 -16.98 -1.24 -18.14
CA PHE A 561 -18.38 -0.80 -18.20
C PHE A 561 -18.52 0.62 -17.59
N PRO A 562 -18.00 1.65 -18.29
CA PRO A 562 -18.10 3.03 -17.83
C PRO A 562 -19.55 3.53 -17.90
N ILE A 563 -20.01 4.15 -16.81
CA ILE A 563 -21.34 4.74 -16.73
C ILE A 563 -21.38 5.99 -17.61
N GLN A 564 -22.33 6.02 -18.54
CA GLN A 564 -22.52 7.17 -19.42
C GLN A 564 -23.25 8.30 -18.69
N ASN A 565 -22.96 9.54 -19.08
CA ASN A 565 -23.64 10.74 -18.57
C ASN A 565 -25.11 10.77 -19.01
N SER A 566 -25.95 10.07 -18.26
CA SER A 566 -27.39 9.89 -18.53
C SER A 566 -28.23 10.24 -17.30
N LEU A 567 -29.53 10.47 -17.51
CA LEU A 567 -30.50 10.68 -16.42
C LEU A 567 -30.57 9.49 -15.44
N PHE A 568 -30.12 8.30 -15.86
CA PHE A 568 -30.10 7.08 -15.04
C PHE A 568 -28.74 6.80 -14.40
N GLY A 569 -27.69 7.60 -14.66
CA GLY A 569 -26.33 7.33 -14.19
C GLY A 569 -26.21 7.19 -12.67
N ILE A 570 -27.02 7.94 -11.90
CA ILE A 570 -27.09 7.78 -10.43
C ILE A 570 -27.62 6.38 -10.06
N VAL A 571 -28.69 5.92 -10.70
CA VAL A 571 -29.25 4.57 -10.46
C VAL A 571 -28.25 3.49 -10.84
N GLU A 572 -27.54 3.69 -11.95
CA GLU A 572 -26.50 2.78 -12.44
C GLU A 572 -25.31 2.69 -11.47
N VAL A 573 -24.87 3.81 -10.85
CA VAL A 573 -23.85 3.80 -9.80
C VAL A 573 -24.29 2.94 -8.61
N HIS A 574 -25.52 3.10 -8.13
CA HIS A 574 -26.02 2.29 -7.00
C HIS A 574 -26.15 0.82 -7.37
N LEU A 575 -26.69 0.51 -8.55
CA LEU A 575 -26.89 -0.86 -9.01
C LEU A 575 -25.54 -1.57 -9.20
N ARG A 576 -24.56 -0.91 -9.82
CA ARG A 576 -23.20 -1.43 -9.95
C ARG A 576 -22.57 -1.72 -8.59
N THR A 577 -22.65 -0.77 -7.64
CA THR A 577 -22.16 -0.98 -6.28
C THR A 577 -22.85 -2.18 -5.62
N LEU A 578 -24.18 -2.23 -5.64
CA LEU A 578 -24.95 -3.31 -5.00
C LEU A 578 -24.67 -4.69 -5.63
N VAL A 579 -24.57 -4.79 -6.95
CA VAL A 579 -24.37 -6.08 -7.64
C VAL A 579 -22.92 -6.56 -7.57
N MET A 580 -21.93 -5.67 -7.73
CA MET A 580 -20.51 -6.06 -7.71
C MET A 580 -19.99 -6.23 -6.28
N THR A 581 -20.18 -5.21 -5.44
CA THR A 581 -19.56 -5.17 -4.10
C THR A 581 -20.48 -5.69 -3.00
N GLY A 582 -21.80 -5.67 -3.21
CA GLY A 582 -22.79 -6.18 -2.26
C GLY A 582 -22.58 -7.65 -1.86
N PRO A 583 -22.26 -8.59 -2.77
CA PRO A 583 -21.92 -9.97 -2.42
C PRO A 583 -20.70 -10.08 -1.49
N PHE A 584 -19.65 -9.29 -1.74
CA PHE A 584 -18.46 -9.24 -0.88
C PHE A 584 -18.77 -8.62 0.49
N THR A 585 -19.52 -7.51 0.51
CA THR A 585 -19.95 -6.85 1.75
C THR A 585 -20.84 -7.78 2.59
N ALA A 586 -21.77 -8.49 1.95
CA ALA A 586 -22.61 -9.50 2.60
C ALA A 586 -21.79 -10.68 3.15
N GLY A 587 -20.71 -11.08 2.45
CA GLY A 587 -19.79 -12.10 2.93
C GLY A 587 -19.00 -11.67 4.18
N VAL A 588 -18.50 -10.42 4.23
CA VAL A 588 -17.88 -9.85 5.44
C VAL A 588 -18.90 -9.77 6.58
N ILE A 589 -20.12 -9.31 6.31
CA ILE A 589 -21.20 -9.27 7.33
C ILE A 589 -21.52 -10.68 7.84
N ALA A 590 -21.55 -11.71 6.98
CA ALA A 590 -21.76 -13.09 7.40
C ALA A 590 -20.61 -13.62 8.28
N LEU A 591 -19.35 -13.33 7.93
CA LEU A 591 -18.18 -13.66 8.75
C LEU A 591 -18.20 -12.95 10.10
N LEU A 592 -18.57 -11.67 10.13
CA LEU A 592 -18.73 -10.86 11.34
C LEU A 592 -19.82 -11.42 12.26
N LEU A 593 -21.01 -11.72 11.72
CA LEU A 593 -22.12 -12.28 12.48
C LEU A 593 -21.81 -13.68 13.02
N PHE A 594 -21.08 -14.50 12.25
CA PHE A 594 -20.57 -15.79 12.70
C PHE A 594 -19.52 -15.62 13.82
N GLY A 595 -18.58 -14.69 13.65
CA GLY A 595 -17.56 -14.34 14.65
C GLY A 595 -18.19 -13.94 15.98
N ILE A 596 -19.06 -12.91 15.99
CA ILE A 596 -19.76 -12.42 17.19
C ILE A 596 -20.57 -13.55 17.86
N ARG A 597 -21.17 -14.47 17.09
CA ARG A 597 -21.91 -15.61 17.64
C ARG A 597 -20.98 -16.64 18.28
N TYR A 598 -19.86 -16.96 17.64
CA TYR A 598 -18.87 -17.90 18.14
C TYR A 598 -18.16 -17.37 19.39
N GLU A 599 -17.69 -16.13 19.35
CA GLU A 599 -17.09 -15.40 20.47
C GLU A 599 -18.05 -15.32 21.65
N GLY A 600 -19.29 -14.86 21.43
CA GLY A 600 -20.32 -14.81 22.47
C GLY A 600 -20.66 -16.16 23.12
N GLN A 601 -20.65 -17.26 22.35
CA GLN A 601 -20.84 -18.62 22.90
C GLN A 601 -19.67 -19.03 23.81
N ASN A 602 -18.43 -18.79 23.39
CA ASN A 602 -17.25 -19.13 24.17
C ASN A 602 -17.11 -18.26 25.43
N LEU A 603 -17.44 -16.96 25.35
CA LEU A 603 -17.48 -16.07 26.52
C LEU A 603 -18.50 -16.52 27.56
N VAL A 604 -19.73 -16.89 27.15
CA VAL A 604 -20.74 -17.42 28.08
C VAL A 604 -20.25 -18.69 28.77
N GLU A 605 -19.54 -19.56 28.05
CA GLU A 605 -18.96 -20.77 28.63
C GLU A 605 -17.84 -20.46 29.64
N GLN A 606 -16.93 -19.52 29.35
CA GLN A 606 -15.92 -19.10 30.34
C GLN A 606 -16.51 -18.40 31.56
N MET A 607 -17.55 -17.57 31.38
CA MET A 607 -18.24 -16.92 32.49
C MET A 607 -18.93 -17.95 33.40
N ARG A 608 -19.50 -19.02 32.84
CA ARG A 608 -20.02 -20.17 33.62
C ARG A 608 -18.91 -20.92 34.36
N LYS A 609 -17.80 -21.21 33.68
CA LYS A 609 -16.62 -21.87 34.29
C LYS A 609 -16.02 -21.04 35.43
N GLU A 610 -15.97 -19.72 35.32
CA GLU A 610 -15.55 -18.82 36.41
C GLU A 610 -16.57 -18.81 37.56
N ALA A 611 -17.87 -18.67 37.27
CA ALA A 611 -18.92 -18.67 38.29
C ALA A 611 -18.95 -19.99 39.09
N ALA A 612 -18.73 -21.13 38.43
CA ALA A 612 -18.63 -22.44 39.06
C ALA A 612 -17.44 -22.59 40.03
N THR A 613 -16.43 -21.71 39.98
CA THR A 613 -15.32 -21.74 40.97
C THR A 613 -15.70 -21.23 42.35
N GLY A 614 -16.81 -20.50 42.47
CA GLY A 614 -17.23 -19.86 43.73
C GLY A 614 -16.35 -18.69 44.19
N GLN A 615 -15.35 -18.26 43.41
CA GLN A 615 -14.38 -17.23 43.82
C GLN A 615 -14.92 -15.78 43.80
N GLY A 616 -16.20 -15.59 43.44
CA GLY A 616 -16.91 -14.33 43.62
C GLY A 616 -16.59 -13.21 42.62
N ALA A 617 -15.78 -13.46 41.58
CA ALA A 617 -15.55 -12.47 40.51
C ALA A 617 -16.71 -12.40 39.49
N ILE A 618 -17.26 -13.54 39.11
CA ILE A 618 -18.48 -13.66 38.30
C ILE A 618 -19.45 -14.57 39.06
N LEU A 619 -20.70 -14.14 39.20
CA LEU A 619 -21.78 -14.91 39.85
C LEU A 619 -22.66 -15.58 38.78
N PRO A 620 -23.40 -16.64 39.13
CA PRO A 620 -24.35 -17.28 38.22
C PRO A 620 -25.36 -16.31 37.60
N GLU A 621 -25.86 -15.33 38.37
CA GLU A 621 -26.77 -14.28 37.90
C GLU A 621 -26.10 -13.28 36.94
N ASP A 622 -24.81 -12.98 37.12
CA ASP A 622 -24.07 -12.09 36.22
C ASP A 622 -24.00 -12.67 34.81
N VAL A 623 -23.90 -13.99 34.66
CA VAL A 623 -23.76 -14.65 33.35
C VAL A 623 -24.91 -14.28 32.41
N ALA A 624 -26.15 -14.25 32.91
CA ALA A 624 -27.31 -13.86 32.11
C ALA A 624 -27.19 -12.41 31.62
N ILE A 625 -26.88 -11.49 32.53
CA ILE A 625 -26.70 -10.05 32.28
C ILE A 625 -25.55 -9.81 31.29
N LEU A 626 -24.39 -10.40 31.57
CA LEU A 626 -23.16 -10.25 30.80
C LEU A 626 -23.27 -10.91 29.43
N SER A 627 -24.13 -11.91 29.22
CA SER A 627 -24.34 -12.50 27.89
C SER A 627 -25.04 -11.57 26.89
N SER A 628 -25.77 -10.56 27.36
CA SER A 628 -26.65 -9.74 26.51
C SER A 628 -26.25 -8.25 26.53
N PRO A 629 -25.78 -7.67 25.39
CA PRO A 629 -25.44 -6.25 25.30
C PRO A 629 -26.58 -5.31 25.75
N TRP A 630 -27.84 -5.71 25.50
CA TRP A 630 -29.02 -4.95 25.90
C TRP A 630 -29.28 -5.03 27.42
N GLN A 631 -29.01 -6.17 28.06
CA GLN A 631 -29.11 -6.28 29.53
C GLN A 631 -27.97 -5.50 30.22
N ARG A 632 -26.74 -5.60 29.69
CA ARG A 632 -25.60 -4.76 30.10
C ARG A 632 -25.97 -3.27 30.03
N LEU A 633 -26.54 -2.80 28.91
CA LEU A 633 -26.99 -1.41 28.75
C LEU A 633 -28.14 -1.05 29.70
N LYS A 634 -29.17 -1.89 29.82
CA LYS A 634 -30.32 -1.68 30.72
C LYS A 634 -29.86 -1.46 32.17
N GLN A 635 -28.96 -2.31 32.67
CA GLN A 635 -28.43 -2.13 34.02
C GLN A 635 -27.58 -0.87 34.17
N ARG A 636 -26.75 -0.52 33.18
CA ARG A 636 -25.98 0.75 33.21
C ARG A 636 -26.90 1.97 33.25
N LEU A 637 -28.02 1.95 32.52
CA LEU A 637 -29.04 3.00 32.57
C LEU A 637 -29.79 3.03 33.91
N GLN A 638 -30.05 1.87 34.53
CA GLN A 638 -30.63 1.79 35.88
C GLN A 638 -29.65 2.28 36.96
N ALA A 639 -28.36 2.01 36.82
CA ALA A 639 -27.31 2.58 37.67
C ALA A 639 -27.19 4.09 37.47
N PHE A 640 -27.32 4.57 36.22
CA PHE A 640 -27.37 6.01 35.91
C PHE A 640 -28.56 6.71 36.59
N SER A 641 -29.76 6.12 36.56
CA SER A 641 -30.93 6.71 37.24
C SER A 641 -30.84 6.70 38.77
N ARG A 642 -29.92 5.93 39.37
CA ARG A 642 -29.74 5.83 40.83
C ARG A 642 -28.57 6.67 41.35
N ALA A 643 -27.41 6.58 40.67
CA ALA A 643 -26.14 7.18 41.10
C ALA A 643 -25.46 8.02 40.00
N GLY A 644 -26.24 8.48 39.00
CA GLY A 644 -25.79 9.37 37.94
C GLY A 644 -24.67 8.79 37.06
N LEU A 645 -23.88 9.68 36.47
CA LEU A 645 -22.77 9.30 35.60
C LEU A 645 -21.73 8.42 36.32
N LYS A 646 -21.53 8.60 37.63
CA LYS A 646 -20.61 7.79 38.44
C LYS A 646 -21.03 6.33 38.44
N GLY A 647 -22.28 6.03 38.83
CA GLY A 647 -22.81 4.67 38.84
C GLY A 647 -22.80 3.99 37.46
N TYR A 648 -23.09 4.74 36.39
CA TYR A 648 -22.96 4.24 35.01
C TYR A 648 -21.51 3.81 34.70
N LEU A 649 -20.53 4.64 35.05
CA LEU A 649 -19.12 4.40 34.76
C LEU A 649 -18.55 3.27 35.61
N GLU A 650 -18.91 3.18 36.89
CA GLU A 650 -18.43 2.13 37.80
C GLU A 650 -18.99 0.76 37.41
N LEU A 651 -20.30 0.65 37.14
CA LEU A 651 -20.87 -0.59 36.62
C LEU A 651 -20.34 -0.94 35.23
N SER A 652 -20.11 0.05 34.35
CA SER A 652 -19.47 -0.20 33.06
C SER A 652 -18.03 -0.72 33.21
N ARG A 653 -17.27 -0.24 34.20
CA ARG A 653 -15.90 -0.71 34.49
C ARG A 653 -15.91 -2.14 35.03
N LEU A 654 -16.83 -2.45 35.96
CA LEU A 654 -17.00 -3.80 36.50
C LEU A 654 -17.36 -4.80 35.40
N GLN A 655 -18.40 -4.52 34.60
CA GLN A 655 -18.83 -5.40 33.53
C GLN A 655 -17.76 -5.57 32.43
N THR A 656 -16.97 -4.54 32.13
CA THR A 656 -15.81 -4.68 31.23
C THR A 656 -14.76 -5.60 31.86
N ALA A 657 -14.34 -5.37 33.11
CA ALA A 657 -13.34 -6.23 33.76
C ALA A 657 -13.78 -7.71 33.89
N GLN A 658 -15.08 -7.98 34.04
CA GLN A 658 -15.63 -9.33 34.02
C GLN A 658 -15.55 -9.99 32.63
N LEU A 659 -15.77 -9.23 31.56
CA LEU A 659 -15.59 -9.69 30.18
C LEU A 659 -14.10 -9.90 29.87
N ASP A 660 -13.22 -8.98 30.26
CA ASP A 660 -11.76 -9.10 30.14
C ASP A 660 -11.25 -10.41 30.80
N LEU A 661 -11.75 -10.75 31.99
CA LEU A 661 -11.42 -12.00 32.70
C LEU A 661 -11.90 -13.25 31.94
N ALA A 662 -13.13 -13.24 31.41
CA ALA A 662 -13.66 -14.35 30.60
C ALA A 662 -12.87 -14.52 29.29
N MET A 663 -12.44 -13.41 28.69
CA MET A 663 -11.66 -13.38 27.45
C MET A 663 -10.24 -13.94 27.65
N GLU A 664 -9.54 -13.50 28.71
CA GLU A 664 -8.26 -14.06 29.16
C GLU A 664 -8.34 -15.58 29.39
N ARG A 665 -9.38 -16.05 30.09
CA ARG A 665 -9.61 -17.49 30.31
C ARG A 665 -9.80 -18.26 29.00
N TRP A 666 -10.52 -17.71 28.03
CA TRP A 666 -10.71 -18.35 26.73
C TRP A 666 -9.40 -18.46 25.93
N HIS A 667 -8.53 -17.44 25.98
CA HIS A 667 -7.20 -17.52 25.38
C HIS A 667 -6.27 -18.53 26.06
N ARG A 668 -6.36 -18.66 27.39
CA ARG A 668 -5.60 -19.67 28.15
C ARG A 668 -6.01 -21.09 27.80
N GLU A 669 -7.31 -21.35 27.65
CA GLU A 669 -7.82 -22.64 27.18
C GLU A 669 -7.31 -22.99 25.76
N ARG A 670 -7.18 -21.97 24.88
CA ARG A 670 -6.58 -22.09 23.54
C ARG A 670 -5.04 -22.10 23.52
N LYS A 671 -4.37 -21.89 24.67
CA LYS A 671 -2.90 -21.75 24.81
C LYS A 671 -2.30 -20.65 23.93
N GLU A 672 -3.00 -19.51 23.83
CA GLU A 672 -2.67 -18.43 22.89
C GLU A 672 -1.75 -17.32 23.43
N ILE A 673 -1.58 -17.25 24.76
CA ILE A 673 -0.82 -16.20 25.47
C ILE A 673 0.44 -16.78 26.13
N ASP A 674 1.51 -15.99 26.13
CA ASP A 674 2.78 -16.30 26.79
C ASP A 674 2.86 -15.80 28.26
N THR A 675 1.79 -15.18 28.80
CA THR A 675 1.81 -14.51 30.10
C THR A 675 1.71 -15.49 31.29
N PRO A 676 2.38 -15.22 32.42
CA PRO A 676 2.26 -16.01 33.64
C PRO A 676 0.80 -16.16 34.11
N LEU A 677 0.51 -17.22 34.88
CA LEU A 677 -0.80 -17.46 35.52
C LEU A 677 -1.27 -16.29 36.39
N GLU A 678 -0.34 -15.46 36.89
CA GLU A 678 -0.64 -14.25 37.64
C GLU A 678 -1.53 -13.25 36.90
N ALA A 679 -1.54 -13.20 35.56
CA ALA A 679 -2.35 -12.22 34.84
C ALA A 679 -3.87 -12.48 34.98
N GLU A 680 -4.30 -13.74 34.94
CA GLU A 680 -5.69 -14.14 35.24
C GLU A 680 -6.06 -13.78 36.69
N GLN A 681 -5.18 -14.09 37.63
CA GLN A 681 -5.40 -13.81 39.04
C GLN A 681 -5.51 -12.30 39.33
N ARG A 682 -4.67 -11.47 38.70
CA ARG A 682 -4.75 -10.00 38.80
C ARG A 682 -6.03 -9.45 38.20
N LEU A 683 -6.55 -10.03 37.11
CA LEU A 683 -7.86 -9.66 36.55
C LEU A 683 -9.00 -10.04 37.51
N ARG A 684 -8.95 -11.24 38.11
CA ARG A 684 -9.91 -11.70 39.12
C ARG A 684 -9.94 -10.79 40.34
N GLU A 685 -8.78 -10.45 40.90
CA GLU A 685 -8.64 -9.51 42.02
C GLU A 685 -9.19 -8.12 41.68
N ARG A 686 -8.91 -7.62 40.46
CA ARG A 686 -9.45 -6.34 39.97
C ARG A 686 -10.96 -6.34 39.86
N VAL A 687 -11.58 -7.44 39.41
CA VAL A 687 -13.04 -7.60 39.36
C VAL A 687 -13.64 -7.57 40.76
N ILE A 688 -13.07 -8.32 41.72
CA ILE A 688 -13.52 -8.35 43.11
C ILE A 688 -13.41 -6.96 43.75
N GLN A 689 -12.30 -6.24 43.54
CA GLN A 689 -12.13 -4.86 44.01
C GLN A 689 -13.20 -3.93 43.43
N LEU A 690 -13.41 -3.94 42.11
CA LEU A 690 -14.43 -3.10 41.45
C LEU A 690 -15.85 -3.42 41.95
N ARG A 691 -16.14 -4.68 42.26
CA ARG A 691 -17.42 -5.09 42.84
C ARG A 691 -17.65 -4.49 44.23
N HIS A 692 -16.65 -4.48 45.10
CA HIS A 692 -16.79 -3.84 46.42
C HIS A 692 -17.11 -2.34 46.30
N TRP A 693 -16.52 -1.64 45.34
CA TRP A 693 -16.86 -0.24 45.06
C TRP A 693 -18.31 -0.06 44.56
N VAL A 694 -18.75 -0.91 43.63
CA VAL A 694 -20.13 -0.87 43.09
C VAL A 694 -21.19 -1.28 44.12
N ALA A 695 -20.83 -2.08 45.14
CA ALA A 695 -21.73 -2.46 46.23
C ALA A 695 -21.77 -1.45 47.39
N ALA A 696 -20.82 -0.52 47.46
CA ALA A 696 -20.69 0.45 48.55
C ALA A 696 -21.12 1.88 48.19
N GLY A 697 -21.58 2.13 46.95
CA GLY A 697 -22.03 3.44 46.44
C GLY A 697 -23.34 3.36 45.68
#